data_AF-A0A3D0LEM1-F1
#
_entry.id   AF-A0A3D0LEM1-F1
#
_cell.length_a   1.000
_cell.length_b   1.000
_cell.length_c   1.000
_cell.angle_alpha   90.00
_cell.angle_beta   90.00
_cell.angle_gamma   90.00
#
_symmetry.space_group_name_H-M   'P 1'
#
loop_
_entity.id
_entity.type
_entity.pdbx_description
1 polymer ?
#
loop_
_entity_poly.entity_id
_entity_poly.type
_entity_poly.pdbx_seq_one_letter_code
_entity_poly.pdbx_strand_id
1 'polypeptide(L)'
;MKEFVDLDNPKKNEPGFIDIDPPKVQGYTIEQREKDAHVTMTVQTTGIINSLTSCFSLEEQQKIFNDPLYVELITDIYKEDAVTERAIDNSGIETGEFVGAIGNVVKLSRLRDQDAFEELKKKNLEMADQLDKGLKESFAGDEMADEVQNFLKVFYIDKMKRAAKGYSDYYLQFKTPLGSAPEPLYPVINTTTDNRKLQENMKKWGTKFPIYSLAIESERTLQILADYWDEKKGKELSSAKEELYRQKLYDNIVSTSIIYDKVMAATETSPIDDKVYAEGVIQNDAIHINPKSNRGTTVMYSGMEAYKMGLENGWHIEDLGFVAAFHNIVVHENNSIRYNGNTSKSGFKEYKELKYDNPDRPAPGADRKAYIDEITQYYDEVKKTPITTPEKRKEVMDHMAALVRKGVENKCLLAYKKEGKTKVESPLSIVTYFDQMTKNVEYRNKQIEKGKQKAISSKVISTGDRRVDNIMYDLDAPRTDFRFTSENEEHKNLREAMEKLKVFLDNHKGVKVEDLKTKEAKEEYLASYLGKLEAVRHYSKIYQDKKKTASSSGGMQRLNGAKRASTFVNNEIKAISEYLKENTNGANYESIEAFKTRMATNKMMDTYNNLSTMVMLRSDPKGVRMLRDMAADIMVGRIAAAKGKEGTKAFESMGTSVLKENIVKSSEFKSMMKSYLNDKTMTPAKLAEELSGDGALNRLKSVRNNMKKFEKNQKKQEAEKQAAAKKAADAKAKKAKTESKKGKAK
;
A
#
# COMPACT_ATOMS: atom_id res chain seq x y z
N MET A 1 0.57 -8.70 78.44
CA MET A 1 -0.59 -9.48 77.95
C MET A 1 -0.25 -9.91 76.54
N LYS A 2 -0.08 -11.22 76.34
CA LYS A 2 0.25 -11.84 75.05
C LYS A 2 -1.02 -11.89 74.21
N GLU A 3 -0.97 -11.45 72.95
CA GLU A 3 -1.88 -11.94 71.92
C GLU A 3 -1.08 -12.65 70.84
N PHE A 4 -1.61 -13.83 70.49
CA PHE A 4 -0.97 -14.89 69.74
C PHE A 4 -0.93 -14.57 68.24
N VAL A 5 0.22 -14.83 67.62
CA VAL A 5 0.33 -15.04 66.18
C VAL A 5 -0.14 -16.47 65.92
N ASP A 6 -1.23 -16.61 65.18
CA ASP A 6 -1.76 -17.88 64.70
C ASP A 6 -0.88 -18.36 63.52
N LEU A 7 -0.05 -19.37 63.76
CA LEU A 7 0.98 -19.87 62.84
C LEU A 7 0.50 -20.98 61.89
N ASP A 8 -0.79 -21.37 61.94
CA ASP A 8 -1.29 -22.55 61.22
C ASP A 8 -2.24 -22.24 60.04
N ASN A 9 -2.23 -21.01 59.50
CA ASN A 9 -3.04 -20.69 58.31
C ASN A 9 -2.22 -20.07 57.15
N PRO A 10 -1.69 -20.88 56.22
CA PRO A 10 -0.90 -20.39 55.09
C PRO A 10 -1.72 -19.62 54.04
N LYS A 11 -3.04 -19.43 54.22
CA LYS A 11 -3.91 -18.70 53.28
C LYS A 11 -4.14 -17.22 53.59
N LYS A 12 -3.48 -16.65 54.60
CA LYS A 12 -3.67 -15.22 54.97
C LYS A 12 -2.52 -14.27 54.61
N ASN A 13 -1.47 -14.76 53.95
CA ASN A 13 -0.32 -13.95 53.52
C ASN A 13 -0.06 -13.98 52.00
N GLU A 14 -1.08 -14.28 51.19
CA GLU A 14 -1.02 -13.94 49.76
C GLU A 14 -1.39 -12.46 49.60
N PRO A 15 -0.64 -11.66 48.81
CA PRO A 15 -1.12 -10.35 48.39
C PRO A 15 -2.43 -10.60 47.68
N GLY A 16 -3.53 -10.16 48.30
CA GLY A 16 -4.86 -10.33 47.76
C GLY A 16 -4.89 -9.78 46.34
N PHE A 17 -4.90 -10.68 45.37
CA PHE A 17 -5.49 -10.38 44.08
C PHE A 17 -6.92 -9.99 44.40
N ILE A 18 -7.21 -8.71 44.33
CA ILE A 18 -8.58 -8.28 44.10
C ILE A 18 -8.93 -9.01 42.80
N ASP A 19 -9.83 -9.99 42.90
CA ASP A 19 -10.54 -10.55 41.76
C ASP A 19 -11.37 -9.39 41.21
N ILE A 20 -10.71 -8.51 40.46
CA ILE A 20 -11.36 -7.45 39.72
C ILE A 20 -12.00 -8.19 38.57
N ASP A 21 -13.24 -8.62 38.80
CA ASP A 21 -14.22 -8.78 37.74
C ASP A 21 -13.96 -7.64 36.74
N PRO A 22 -13.66 -7.94 35.46
CA PRO A 22 -13.16 -6.95 34.51
C PRO A 22 -14.04 -5.72 34.63
N PRO A 23 -13.48 -4.52 34.87
CA PRO A 23 -14.28 -3.40 35.37
C PRO A 23 -15.45 -3.21 34.41
N LYS A 24 -16.67 -3.43 34.94
CA LYS A 24 -17.93 -3.06 34.32
C LYS A 24 -17.90 -1.53 34.18
N VAL A 25 -17.16 -1.03 33.21
CA VAL A 25 -17.37 0.31 32.70
C VAL A 25 -18.68 0.20 31.92
N GLN A 26 -19.80 0.49 32.61
CA GLN A 26 -21.16 0.54 32.08
C GLN A 26 -21.78 -0.79 31.58
N GLY A 27 -21.35 -1.97 32.06
CA GLY A 27 -22.08 -3.23 31.78
C GLY A 27 -21.87 -3.87 30.41
N TYR A 28 -20.80 -3.53 29.67
CA TYR A 28 -20.47 -4.12 28.36
C TYR A 28 -19.31 -5.11 28.43
N THR A 29 -19.45 -6.31 27.84
CA THR A 29 -18.33 -7.26 27.66
C THR A 29 -17.47 -6.89 26.43
N ILE A 30 -16.25 -7.43 26.36
CA ILE A 30 -15.35 -7.26 25.19
C ILE A 30 -16.03 -7.83 23.94
N GLU A 31 -16.71 -8.98 24.03
CA GLU A 31 -17.42 -9.57 22.89
C GLU A 31 -18.56 -8.69 22.42
N GLN A 32 -19.28 -8.01 23.33
CA GLN A 32 -20.34 -7.09 22.94
C GLN A 32 -19.79 -5.86 22.23
N ARG A 33 -18.69 -5.27 22.72
CA ARG A 33 -18.02 -4.14 22.05
C ARG A 33 -17.50 -4.52 20.67
N GLU A 34 -16.97 -5.73 20.52
CA GLU A 34 -16.53 -6.24 19.21
C GLU A 34 -17.70 -6.37 18.23
N LYS A 35 -18.85 -6.88 18.68
CA LYS A 35 -20.08 -6.95 17.86
C LYS A 35 -20.57 -5.56 17.47
N ASP A 36 -20.61 -4.63 18.41
CA ASP A 36 -21.05 -3.25 18.17
C ASP A 36 -20.09 -2.54 17.20
N ALA A 37 -18.77 -2.73 17.35
CA ALA A 37 -17.77 -2.23 16.41
C ALA A 37 -17.93 -2.82 15.00
N HIS A 38 -18.31 -4.10 14.88
CA HIS A 38 -18.55 -4.76 13.59
C HIS A 38 -19.69 -4.11 12.80
N VAL A 39 -20.71 -3.58 13.48
CA VAL A 39 -21.86 -2.94 12.82
C VAL A 39 -21.71 -1.42 12.65
N THR A 40 -20.62 -0.84 13.18
CA THR A 40 -20.29 0.59 13.09
C THR A 40 -19.70 0.96 11.73
N MET A 41 -20.52 1.03 10.68
CA MET A 41 -20.07 1.31 9.30
C MET A 41 -20.67 2.58 8.67
N THR A 42 -21.79 3.09 9.18
CA THR A 42 -22.61 4.12 8.50
C THR A 42 -21.90 5.47 8.39
N VAL A 43 -21.22 5.92 9.46
CA VAL A 43 -20.47 7.20 9.45
C VAL A 43 -19.39 7.18 8.37
N GLN A 44 -18.64 6.07 8.28
CA GLN A 44 -17.56 5.91 7.31
C GLN A 44 -18.09 5.82 5.88
N THR A 45 -19.11 5.00 5.63
CA THR A 45 -19.71 4.83 4.29
C THR A 45 -20.35 6.13 3.78
N THR A 46 -21.07 6.87 4.65
CA THR A 46 -21.64 8.19 4.35
C THR A 46 -20.57 9.23 4.01
N GLY A 47 -19.53 9.33 4.85
CA GLY A 47 -18.40 10.25 4.61
C GLY A 47 -17.66 9.95 3.31
N ILE A 48 -17.50 8.67 2.97
CA ILE A 48 -16.93 8.21 1.71
C ILE A 48 -17.82 8.60 0.53
N ILE A 49 -19.12 8.30 0.58
CA ILE A 49 -20.06 8.63 -0.50
C ILE A 49 -20.03 10.14 -0.78
N ASN A 50 -20.09 10.98 0.25
CA ASN A 50 -20.06 12.44 0.08
C ASN A 50 -18.73 12.94 -0.50
N SER A 51 -17.61 12.42 0.02
CA SER A 51 -16.27 12.80 -0.44
C SER A 51 -16.02 12.34 -1.88
N LEU A 52 -16.33 11.08 -2.20
CA LEU A 52 -16.12 10.53 -3.53
C LEU A 52 -17.07 11.12 -4.56
N THR A 53 -18.32 11.41 -4.19
CA THR A 53 -19.29 12.01 -5.12
C THR A 53 -18.78 13.36 -5.61
N SER A 54 -18.19 14.17 -4.72
CA SER A 54 -17.59 15.44 -5.10
C SER A 54 -16.42 15.32 -6.10
N CYS A 55 -15.85 14.13 -6.29
CA CYS A 55 -14.80 13.87 -7.27
C CYS A 55 -15.32 13.68 -8.71
N PHE A 56 -16.63 13.56 -8.91
CA PHE A 56 -17.21 13.39 -10.24
C PHE A 56 -17.59 14.72 -10.89
N SER A 57 -17.82 14.71 -12.21
CA SER A 57 -18.38 15.87 -12.92
C SER A 57 -19.75 16.26 -12.37
N LEU A 58 -20.15 17.54 -12.44
CA LEU A 58 -21.46 18.01 -11.97
C LEU A 58 -22.65 17.21 -12.53
N GLU A 59 -22.59 16.81 -13.80
CA GLU A 59 -23.62 15.96 -14.42
C GLU A 59 -23.73 14.59 -13.73
N GLU A 60 -22.60 14.00 -13.39
CA GLU A 60 -22.54 12.70 -12.74
C GLU A 60 -22.88 12.78 -11.25
N GLN A 61 -22.46 13.86 -10.58
CA GLN A 61 -22.92 14.19 -9.22
C GLN A 61 -24.45 14.26 -9.16
N GLN A 62 -25.08 14.97 -10.10
CA GLN A 62 -26.54 15.06 -10.17
C GLN A 62 -27.20 13.70 -10.42
N LYS A 63 -26.60 12.82 -11.22
CA LYS A 63 -27.13 11.44 -11.38
C LYS A 63 -27.07 10.66 -10.08
N ILE A 64 -25.95 10.74 -9.36
CA ILE A 64 -25.75 10.06 -8.08
C ILE A 64 -26.71 10.62 -7.03
N PHE A 65 -26.82 11.94 -6.89
CA PHE A 65 -27.71 12.56 -5.92
C PHE A 65 -29.20 12.29 -6.17
N ASN A 66 -29.59 12.05 -7.42
CA ASN A 66 -30.94 11.64 -7.78
C ASN A 66 -31.14 10.12 -7.80
N ASP A 67 -30.10 9.33 -7.52
CA ASP A 67 -30.22 7.87 -7.44
C ASP A 67 -31.01 7.49 -6.17
N PRO A 68 -32.08 6.69 -6.27
CA PRO A 68 -32.84 6.24 -5.10
C PRO A 68 -31.98 5.61 -4.00
N LEU A 69 -30.90 4.91 -4.37
CA LEU A 69 -29.98 4.27 -3.43
C LEU A 69 -29.16 5.30 -2.64
N TYR A 70 -28.75 6.41 -3.28
CA TYR A 70 -28.08 7.52 -2.60
C TYR A 70 -29.02 8.20 -1.61
N VAL A 71 -30.24 8.49 -2.07
CA VAL A 71 -31.28 9.13 -1.24
C VAL A 71 -31.54 8.27 -0.01
N GLU A 72 -31.71 6.97 -0.19
CA GLU A 72 -31.99 6.04 0.91
C GLU A 72 -30.81 5.91 1.90
N LEU A 73 -29.57 5.86 1.41
CA LEU A 73 -28.40 5.70 2.27
C LEU A 73 -27.96 6.98 2.98
N ILE A 74 -28.15 8.15 2.37
CA ILE A 74 -27.58 9.42 2.83
C ILE A 74 -28.64 10.39 3.35
N THR A 75 -29.73 10.56 2.63
CA THR A 75 -30.74 11.57 2.96
C THR A 75 -31.86 11.04 3.85
N ASP A 76 -32.16 9.74 3.77
CA ASP A 76 -33.20 9.10 4.58
C ASP A 76 -32.72 8.69 5.97
N ILE A 77 -31.44 8.87 6.33
CA ILE A 77 -30.92 8.55 7.68
C ILE A 77 -31.71 9.27 8.80
N TYR A 78 -32.44 10.35 8.48
CA TYR A 78 -33.24 11.13 9.42
C TYR A 78 -34.76 10.90 9.31
N LYS A 79 -35.21 9.88 8.58
CA LYS A 79 -36.63 9.51 8.48
C LYS A 79 -36.91 8.31 9.37
N GLU A 80 -38.02 8.37 10.12
CA GLU A 80 -38.61 7.18 10.75
C GLU A 80 -38.75 6.06 9.70
N ASP A 81 -38.34 4.84 10.07
CA ASP A 81 -38.31 3.61 9.25
C ASP A 81 -37.19 3.47 8.19
N ALA A 82 -36.22 4.38 8.12
CA ALA A 82 -35.07 4.22 7.25
C ALA A 82 -34.32 2.90 7.53
N VAL A 83 -33.84 2.21 6.49
CA VAL A 83 -33.13 0.92 6.63
C VAL A 83 -31.97 1.00 7.62
N THR A 84 -31.29 2.16 7.69
CA THR A 84 -30.23 2.43 8.67
C THR A 84 -30.76 2.46 10.11
N GLU A 85 -31.85 3.16 10.40
CA GLU A 85 -32.42 3.26 11.74
C GLU A 85 -33.08 1.94 12.20
N ARG A 86 -33.61 1.16 11.25
CA ARG A 86 -34.10 -0.20 11.50
C ARG A 86 -32.95 -1.17 11.79
N ALA A 87 -31.86 -1.08 11.04
CA ALA A 87 -30.71 -1.98 11.17
C ALA A 87 -29.90 -1.73 12.46
N ILE A 88 -29.62 -0.47 12.77
CA ILE A 88 -28.68 -0.10 13.84
C ILE A 88 -29.15 1.07 14.69
N ASP A 89 -28.76 1.06 15.96
CA ASP A 89 -28.90 2.19 16.88
C ASP A 89 -27.62 3.05 16.86
N ASN A 90 -27.79 4.34 16.58
CA ASN A 90 -26.72 5.34 16.60
C ASN A 90 -26.94 6.43 17.68
N SER A 91 -27.98 6.31 18.52
CA SER A 91 -28.44 7.37 19.42
C SER A 91 -27.48 7.72 20.56
N GLY A 92 -26.41 6.94 20.77
CA GLY A 92 -25.38 7.25 21.75
C GLY A 92 -25.77 7.02 23.22
N ILE A 93 -27.07 6.86 23.52
CA ILE A 93 -27.59 6.71 24.89
C ILE A 93 -27.44 5.27 25.40
N GLU A 94 -27.53 4.29 24.51
CA GLU A 94 -27.40 2.86 24.82
C GLU A 94 -26.28 2.14 24.04
N THR A 95 -25.35 2.88 23.45
CA THR A 95 -24.27 2.31 22.64
C THR A 95 -22.94 2.38 23.37
N GLY A 96 -22.14 1.31 23.34
CA GLY A 96 -20.81 1.33 23.94
C GLY A 96 -19.88 2.37 23.30
N GLU A 97 -18.89 2.84 24.07
CA GLU A 97 -17.82 3.72 23.60
C GLU A 97 -16.44 3.04 23.77
N PHE A 98 -15.48 3.42 22.93
CA PHE A 98 -14.07 3.09 23.15
C PHE A 98 -13.17 4.29 22.81
N VAL A 99 -12.00 4.35 23.43
CA VAL A 99 -10.97 5.34 23.07
C VAL A 99 -10.15 4.76 21.91
N GLY A 100 -9.97 5.50 20.81
CA GLY A 100 -9.12 5.12 19.68
C GLY A 100 -7.63 5.42 19.93
N ALA A 101 -6.75 4.94 19.06
CA ALA A 101 -5.29 5.00 19.27
C ALA A 101 -4.71 6.43 19.21
N ILE A 102 -5.42 7.37 18.60
CA ILE A 102 -5.10 8.81 18.59
C ILE A 102 -5.81 9.58 19.72
N GLY A 103 -6.54 8.87 20.59
CA GLY A 103 -7.20 9.43 21.76
C GLY A 103 -8.59 10.01 21.54
N ASN A 104 -9.18 9.80 20.37
CA ASN A 104 -10.57 10.12 20.07
C ASN A 104 -11.53 9.13 20.77
N VAL A 105 -12.66 9.61 21.29
CA VAL A 105 -13.72 8.72 21.79
C VAL A 105 -14.61 8.35 20.60
N VAL A 106 -14.74 7.05 20.35
CA VAL A 106 -15.55 6.49 19.27
C VAL A 106 -16.82 5.90 19.88
N LYS A 107 -17.96 6.38 19.39
CA LYS A 107 -19.28 5.80 19.69
C LYS A 107 -19.54 4.65 18.74
N LEU A 108 -19.87 3.49 19.29
CA LEU A 108 -20.20 2.31 18.50
C LEU A 108 -21.68 2.35 18.10
N SER A 109 -22.03 1.69 17.00
CA SER A 109 -23.41 1.39 16.65
C SER A 109 -23.83 0.07 17.30
N ARG A 110 -25.10 -0.08 17.67
CA ARG A 110 -25.64 -1.37 18.16
C ARG A 110 -26.57 -1.99 17.12
N LEU A 111 -26.49 -3.30 16.92
CA LEU A 111 -27.40 -4.02 16.04
C LEU A 111 -28.83 -4.02 16.62
N ARG A 112 -29.80 -3.59 15.84
CA ARG A 112 -31.24 -3.65 16.17
C ARG A 112 -31.93 -4.83 15.49
N ASP A 113 -31.75 -4.93 14.17
CA ASP A 113 -32.37 -5.95 13.33
C ASP A 113 -31.33 -6.53 12.35
N GLN A 114 -31.17 -7.86 12.38
CA GLN A 114 -30.19 -8.57 11.57
C GLN A 114 -30.55 -8.58 10.07
N ASP A 115 -31.83 -8.70 9.72
CA ASP A 115 -32.27 -8.76 8.32
C ASP A 115 -32.16 -7.37 7.68
N ALA A 116 -32.55 -6.31 8.40
CA ALA A 116 -32.35 -4.93 7.97
C ALA A 116 -30.85 -4.59 7.87
N PHE A 117 -30.00 -5.14 8.74
CA PHE A 117 -28.55 -4.95 8.64
C PHE A 117 -27.95 -5.63 7.40
N GLU A 118 -28.39 -6.84 7.04
CA GLU A 118 -27.96 -7.48 5.78
C GLU A 118 -28.49 -6.72 4.55
N GLU A 119 -29.71 -6.16 4.62
CA GLU A 119 -30.24 -5.24 3.60
C GLU A 119 -29.33 -4.01 3.44
N LEU A 120 -28.97 -3.36 4.56
CA LEU A 120 -28.10 -2.18 4.59
C LEU A 120 -26.70 -2.49 4.01
N LYS A 121 -26.11 -3.65 4.35
CA LYS A 121 -24.81 -4.08 3.80
C LYS A 121 -24.88 -4.25 2.29
N LYS A 122 -25.94 -4.89 1.79
CA LYS A 122 -26.16 -5.07 0.35
C LYS A 122 -26.27 -3.73 -0.37
N LYS A 123 -27.05 -2.79 0.16
CA LYS A 123 -27.20 -1.43 -0.40
C LYS A 123 -25.88 -0.66 -0.44
N ASN A 124 -25.07 -0.74 0.62
CA ASN A 124 -23.74 -0.14 0.63
C ASN A 124 -22.81 -0.76 -0.44
N LEU A 125 -22.85 -2.08 -0.64
CA LEU A 125 -22.07 -2.74 -1.69
C LEU A 125 -22.53 -2.33 -3.09
N GLU A 126 -23.84 -2.23 -3.32
CA GLU A 126 -24.42 -1.76 -4.58
C GLU A 126 -24.02 -0.31 -4.88
N MET A 127 -24.06 0.57 -3.89
CA MET A 127 -23.59 1.96 -4.02
C MET A 127 -22.09 2.01 -4.32
N ALA A 128 -21.28 1.20 -3.65
CA ALA A 128 -19.84 1.11 -3.92
C ALA A 128 -19.56 0.67 -5.38
N ASP A 129 -20.35 -0.27 -5.92
CA ASP A 129 -20.25 -0.71 -7.32
C ASP A 129 -20.71 0.36 -8.31
N GLN A 130 -21.76 1.13 -7.98
CA GLN A 130 -22.18 2.29 -8.77
C GLN A 130 -21.09 3.38 -8.82
N LEU A 131 -20.50 3.72 -7.68
CA LEU A 131 -19.40 4.68 -7.59
C LEU A 131 -18.15 4.20 -8.37
N ASP A 132 -17.84 2.90 -8.34
CA ASP A 132 -16.73 2.31 -9.13
C ASP A 132 -16.97 2.44 -10.63
N LYS A 133 -18.23 2.33 -11.06
CA LYS A 133 -18.62 2.55 -12.45
C LYS A 133 -18.50 4.04 -12.82
N GLY A 134 -19.01 4.94 -11.97
CA GLY A 134 -18.90 6.39 -12.16
C GLY A 134 -17.43 6.85 -12.26
N LEU A 135 -16.52 6.25 -11.49
CA LEU A 135 -15.08 6.53 -11.57
C LEU A 135 -14.50 6.15 -12.93
N LYS A 136 -14.83 4.96 -13.44
CA LYS A 136 -14.34 4.50 -14.76
C LYS A 136 -14.85 5.38 -15.90
N GLU A 137 -16.07 5.89 -15.77
CA GLU A 137 -16.66 6.80 -16.76
C GLU A 137 -16.05 8.21 -16.67
N SER A 138 -15.80 8.70 -15.45
CA SER A 138 -15.26 10.05 -15.22
C SER A 138 -13.77 10.16 -15.54
N PHE A 139 -12.99 9.12 -15.22
CA PHE A 139 -11.55 9.09 -15.42
C PHE A 139 -11.14 8.17 -16.58
N ALA A 140 -11.88 8.18 -17.69
CA ALA A 140 -11.52 7.39 -18.87
C ALA A 140 -10.32 8.00 -19.61
N GLY A 141 -9.24 7.24 -19.84
CA GLY A 141 -8.15 7.76 -20.67
C GLY A 141 -6.79 7.09 -20.57
N ASP A 142 -5.80 7.92 -20.29
CA ASP A 142 -4.36 7.65 -20.25
C ASP A 142 -3.90 7.01 -18.92
N GLU A 143 -2.60 6.73 -18.82
CA GLU A 143 -1.99 6.07 -17.67
C GLU A 143 -2.18 6.82 -16.34
N MET A 144 -2.20 8.16 -16.36
CA MET A 144 -2.46 8.97 -15.15
C MET A 144 -3.91 8.86 -14.70
N ALA A 145 -4.85 8.74 -15.64
CA ALA A 145 -6.26 8.53 -15.30
C ALA A 145 -6.46 7.18 -14.60
N ASP A 146 -5.76 6.13 -15.03
CA ASP A 146 -5.78 4.81 -14.37
C ASP A 146 -5.15 4.86 -12.95
N GLU A 147 -4.09 5.65 -12.75
CA GLU A 147 -3.50 5.87 -11.42
C GLU A 147 -4.45 6.60 -10.46
N VAL A 148 -5.15 7.64 -10.94
CA VAL A 148 -6.18 8.35 -10.15
C VAL A 148 -7.34 7.42 -9.81
N GLN A 149 -7.84 6.64 -10.77
CA GLN A 149 -8.88 5.65 -10.51
C GLN A 149 -8.44 4.66 -9.43
N ASN A 150 -7.20 4.16 -9.51
CA ASN A 150 -6.69 3.23 -8.50
C ASN A 150 -6.59 3.88 -7.11
N PHE A 151 -6.13 5.13 -7.02
CA PHE A 151 -6.11 5.88 -5.76
C PHE A 151 -7.52 6.02 -5.18
N LEU A 152 -8.48 6.57 -5.95
CA LEU A 152 -9.85 6.80 -5.48
C LEU A 152 -10.57 5.48 -5.15
N LYS A 153 -10.32 4.42 -5.93
CA LYS A 153 -10.87 3.09 -5.66
C LYS A 153 -10.36 2.55 -4.33
N VAL A 154 -9.05 2.52 -4.10
CA VAL A 154 -8.48 1.93 -2.89
C VAL A 154 -8.87 2.77 -1.66
N PHE A 155 -8.74 4.10 -1.76
CA PHE A 155 -8.93 5.00 -0.63
C PHE A 155 -10.40 5.19 -0.23
N TYR A 156 -11.34 5.05 -1.17
CA TYR A 156 -12.78 5.19 -0.90
C TYR A 156 -13.58 3.91 -1.13
N ILE A 157 -13.57 3.35 -2.33
CA ILE A 157 -14.50 2.28 -2.71
C ILE A 157 -14.18 0.97 -1.98
N ASP A 158 -12.93 0.53 -2.02
CA ASP A 158 -12.52 -0.71 -1.36
C ASP A 158 -12.66 -0.56 0.16
N LYS A 159 -12.36 0.63 0.70
CA LYS A 159 -12.64 1.02 2.08
C LYS A 159 -14.14 0.92 2.43
N MET A 160 -15.03 1.41 1.56
CA MET A 160 -16.48 1.31 1.73
C MET A 160 -16.95 -0.16 1.71
N LYS A 161 -16.41 -0.97 0.78
CA LYS A 161 -16.71 -2.41 0.70
C LYS A 161 -16.22 -3.18 1.91
N ARG A 162 -15.04 -2.82 2.44
CA ARG A 162 -14.48 -3.37 3.68
C ARG A 162 -15.38 -3.02 4.88
N ALA A 163 -15.80 -1.76 5.00
CA ALA A 163 -16.72 -1.32 6.04
C ALA A 163 -18.08 -2.05 5.95
N ALA A 164 -18.63 -2.23 4.75
CA ALA A 164 -19.87 -2.98 4.51
C ALA A 164 -19.78 -4.48 4.86
N LYS A 165 -18.56 -5.04 4.98
CA LYS A 165 -18.34 -6.40 5.49
C LYS A 165 -18.19 -6.46 7.02
N GLY A 166 -18.32 -5.32 7.69
CA GLY A 166 -18.19 -5.15 9.13
C GLY A 166 -16.75 -4.93 9.63
N TYR A 167 -15.85 -4.54 8.73
CA TYR A 167 -14.45 -4.26 9.04
C TYR A 167 -14.13 -2.77 8.88
N SER A 168 -14.97 -1.89 9.42
CA SER A 168 -14.75 -0.44 9.39
C SER A 168 -13.43 -0.05 10.09
N ASP A 169 -12.97 1.18 9.87
CA ASP A 169 -11.78 1.70 10.54
C ASP A 169 -11.95 1.63 12.06
N TYR A 170 -13.16 1.89 12.57
CA TYR A 170 -13.48 1.77 13.98
C TYR A 170 -13.34 0.34 14.51
N TYR A 171 -13.82 -0.66 13.77
CA TYR A 171 -13.57 -2.07 14.13
C TYR A 171 -12.07 -2.38 14.13
N LEU A 172 -11.33 -1.94 13.12
CA LEU A 172 -9.89 -2.20 13.06
C LEU A 172 -9.15 -1.45 14.19
N GLN A 173 -9.56 -0.23 14.55
CA GLN A 173 -9.03 0.53 15.68
C GLN A 173 -9.22 -0.19 17.02
N PHE A 174 -10.34 -0.89 17.20
CA PHE A 174 -10.57 -1.73 18.37
C PHE A 174 -9.59 -2.92 18.46
N LYS A 175 -9.12 -3.43 17.30
CA LYS A 175 -8.20 -4.57 17.22
C LYS A 175 -6.72 -4.19 17.12
N THR A 176 -6.40 -2.99 16.63
CA THR A 176 -5.04 -2.55 16.38
C THR A 176 -4.92 -1.03 16.26
N PRO A 177 -3.81 -0.43 16.73
CA PRO A 177 -3.53 0.99 16.47
C PRO A 177 -3.48 1.32 14.97
N LEU A 178 -3.09 0.35 14.12
CA LEU A 178 -3.02 0.57 12.67
C LEU A 178 -4.37 0.97 12.06
N GLY A 179 -5.50 0.66 12.70
CA GLY A 179 -6.83 1.11 12.25
C GLY A 179 -7.00 2.63 12.20
N SER A 180 -6.19 3.40 12.94
CA SER A 180 -6.15 4.87 12.87
C SER A 180 -5.03 5.40 11.95
N ALA A 181 -4.19 4.53 11.39
CA ALA A 181 -2.98 4.94 10.69
C ALA A 181 -3.22 5.83 9.44
N PRO A 182 -4.26 5.60 8.61
CA PRO A 182 -4.50 6.44 7.44
C PRO A 182 -5.11 7.81 7.76
N GLU A 183 -5.69 7.99 8.95
CA GLU A 183 -6.47 9.19 9.30
C GLU A 183 -5.70 10.50 9.10
N PRO A 184 -4.42 10.62 9.51
CA PRO A 184 -3.67 11.88 9.35
C PRO A 184 -3.21 12.20 7.92
N LEU A 185 -3.34 11.27 6.96
CA LEU A 185 -2.70 11.40 5.65
C LEU A 185 -3.35 12.43 4.71
N TYR A 186 -4.57 12.90 5.01
CA TYR A 186 -5.38 13.91 4.30
C TYR A 186 -4.87 14.44 2.94
N PRO A 187 -4.73 13.60 1.90
CA PRO A 187 -4.40 14.09 0.57
C PRO A 187 -5.59 14.89 0.03
N VAL A 188 -5.33 16.06 -0.55
CA VAL A 188 -6.39 16.88 -1.16
C VAL A 188 -6.85 16.25 -2.45
N ILE A 189 -8.16 16.13 -2.57
CA ILE A 189 -8.83 15.84 -3.82
C ILE A 189 -9.60 17.11 -4.16
N ASN A 190 -9.10 17.87 -5.14
CA ASN A 190 -9.76 19.10 -5.54
C ASN A 190 -10.95 18.78 -6.44
N THR A 191 -12.14 19.07 -5.94
CA THR A 191 -13.46 18.76 -6.49
C THR A 191 -14.02 19.88 -7.37
N THR A 192 -13.35 21.04 -7.38
CA THR A 192 -13.86 22.29 -8.00
C THR A 192 -13.42 22.50 -9.44
N THR A 193 -12.45 21.72 -9.92
CA THR A 193 -11.92 21.80 -11.29
C THR A 193 -11.93 20.40 -11.88
N ASP A 194 -12.52 20.24 -13.07
CA ASP A 194 -12.47 19.02 -13.91
C ASP A 194 -11.18 18.23 -13.64
N ASN A 195 -11.29 16.93 -13.34
CA ASN A 195 -10.33 15.80 -13.17
C ASN A 195 -8.80 16.03 -13.27
N ARG A 196 -8.33 17.05 -13.98
CA ARG A 196 -6.96 17.49 -14.21
C ARG A 196 -6.18 17.86 -12.96
N LYS A 197 -6.74 18.55 -11.95
CA LYS A 197 -5.93 19.02 -10.80
C LYS A 197 -5.36 17.86 -9.97
N LEU A 198 -6.17 16.84 -9.67
CA LEU A 198 -5.70 15.63 -8.97
C LEU A 198 -4.66 14.88 -9.81
N GLN A 199 -4.92 14.72 -11.12
CA GLN A 199 -3.96 14.11 -12.05
C GLN A 199 -2.63 14.87 -12.10
N GLU A 200 -2.68 16.20 -12.17
CA GLU A 200 -1.51 17.09 -12.17
C GLU A 200 -0.74 16.99 -10.84
N ASN A 201 -1.44 16.98 -9.71
CA ASN A 201 -0.81 16.83 -8.40
C ASN A 201 -0.12 15.46 -8.25
N MET A 202 -0.80 14.36 -8.60
CA MET A 202 -0.20 13.03 -8.59
C MET A 202 0.99 12.93 -9.56
N LYS A 203 0.88 13.55 -10.74
CA LYS A 203 1.96 13.58 -11.73
C LYS A 203 3.17 14.37 -11.23
N LYS A 204 2.96 15.55 -10.63
CA LYS A 204 4.03 16.45 -10.17
C LYS A 204 4.69 15.99 -8.87
N TRP A 205 3.89 15.51 -7.91
CA TRP A 205 4.35 15.24 -6.55
C TRP A 205 4.53 13.76 -6.22
N GLY A 206 3.98 12.84 -7.03
CA GLY A 206 3.95 11.41 -6.71
C GLY A 206 5.31 10.73 -6.43
N THR A 207 6.43 11.35 -6.80
CA THR A 207 7.78 10.87 -6.46
C THR A 207 8.42 11.69 -5.33
N LYS A 208 8.25 13.02 -5.32
CA LYS A 208 8.87 13.97 -4.38
C LYS A 208 8.19 13.99 -3.01
N PHE A 209 6.87 13.80 -3.01
CA PHE A 209 6.01 13.75 -1.84
C PHE A 209 4.92 12.69 -2.10
N PRO A 210 5.25 11.40 -1.96
CA PRO A 210 4.40 10.29 -2.43
C PRO A 210 3.18 10.00 -1.52
N ILE A 211 2.44 11.03 -1.10
CA ILE A 211 1.34 10.94 -0.14
C ILE A 211 0.16 10.09 -0.63
N TYR A 212 -0.17 10.15 -1.92
CA TYR A 212 -1.23 9.32 -2.51
C TYR A 212 -0.86 7.84 -2.50
N SER A 213 0.41 7.51 -2.78
CA SER A 213 0.93 6.14 -2.66
C SER A 213 0.93 5.67 -1.22
N LEU A 214 1.31 6.54 -0.27
CA LEU A 214 1.26 6.24 1.16
C LEU A 214 -0.17 5.92 1.61
N ALA A 215 -1.15 6.70 1.16
CA ALA A 215 -2.57 6.46 1.44
C ALA A 215 -3.06 5.11 0.88
N ILE A 216 -2.65 4.75 -0.35
CA ILE A 216 -2.97 3.45 -0.96
C ILE A 216 -2.40 2.29 -0.13
N GLU A 217 -1.10 2.32 0.20
CA GLU A 217 -0.47 1.20 0.92
C GLU A 217 -0.95 1.11 2.39
N SER A 218 -1.33 2.24 2.99
CA SER A 218 -1.95 2.28 4.32
C SER A 218 -3.31 1.59 4.32
N GLU A 219 -4.18 1.90 3.36
CA GLU A 219 -5.48 1.21 3.23
C GLU A 219 -5.34 -0.27 2.85
N ARG A 220 -4.30 -0.64 2.08
CA ARG A 220 -3.99 -2.07 1.84
C ARG A 220 -3.58 -2.80 3.10
N THR A 221 -2.85 -2.16 4.02
CA THR A 221 -2.56 -2.73 5.34
C THR A 221 -3.87 -3.06 6.06
N LEU A 222 -4.83 -2.14 6.05
CA LEU A 222 -6.16 -2.35 6.65
C LEU A 222 -6.94 -3.46 5.95
N GLN A 223 -6.85 -3.58 4.62
CA GLN A 223 -7.50 -4.67 3.89
C GLN A 223 -6.91 -6.04 4.25
N ILE A 224 -5.58 -6.16 4.34
CA ILE A 224 -4.92 -7.42 4.75
C ILE A 224 -5.38 -7.83 6.15
N LEU A 225 -5.46 -6.87 7.06
CA LEU A 225 -5.92 -7.08 8.43
C LEU A 225 -7.41 -7.46 8.49
N ALA A 226 -8.27 -6.80 7.71
CA ALA A 226 -9.68 -7.15 7.60
C ALA A 226 -9.88 -8.57 7.05
N ASP A 227 -9.18 -8.93 5.97
CA ASP A 227 -9.22 -10.27 5.39
C ASP A 227 -8.76 -11.34 6.41
N TYR A 228 -7.73 -11.03 7.20
CA TYR A 228 -7.26 -11.88 8.29
C TYR A 228 -8.35 -12.15 9.33
N TRP A 229 -8.99 -11.10 9.86
CA TRP A 229 -10.05 -11.26 10.87
C TRP A 229 -11.35 -11.87 10.30
N ASP A 230 -11.65 -11.63 9.02
CA ASP A 230 -12.77 -12.25 8.31
C ASP A 230 -12.59 -13.75 8.13
N GLU A 231 -11.42 -14.20 7.67
CA GLU A 231 -11.15 -15.62 7.52
C GLU A 231 -11.06 -16.32 8.89
N LYS A 232 -10.65 -15.59 9.93
CA LYS A 232 -10.52 -16.10 11.29
C LYS A 232 -11.85 -16.24 12.03
N LYS A 233 -12.86 -15.37 11.83
CA LYS A 233 -14.22 -15.40 12.46
C LYS A 233 -14.51 -16.56 13.45
N GLY A 234 -13.94 -16.49 14.67
CA GLY A 234 -14.18 -17.47 15.75
C GLY A 234 -13.52 -18.85 15.63
N LYS A 235 -12.65 -19.08 14.65
CA LYS A 235 -11.88 -20.31 14.42
C LYS A 235 -10.38 -20.03 14.31
N GLU A 236 -9.55 -21.04 14.54
CA GLU A 236 -8.11 -20.94 14.26
C GLU A 236 -7.88 -21.02 12.74
N LEU A 237 -6.97 -20.19 12.21
CA LEU A 237 -6.50 -20.34 10.83
C LEU A 237 -5.58 -21.56 10.74
N SER A 238 -5.53 -22.21 9.58
CA SER A 238 -4.49 -23.21 9.34
C SER A 238 -3.10 -22.54 9.38
N SER A 239 -2.06 -23.29 9.79
CA SER A 239 -0.69 -22.74 9.86
C SER A 239 -0.28 -22.05 8.56
N ALA A 240 -0.58 -22.65 7.41
CA ALA A 240 -0.26 -22.08 6.09
C ALA A 240 -1.00 -20.74 5.83
N LYS A 241 -2.23 -20.59 6.31
CA LYS A 241 -3.00 -19.34 6.18
C LYS A 241 -2.51 -18.27 7.14
N GLU A 242 -2.18 -18.64 8.37
CA GLU A 242 -1.57 -17.73 9.35
C GLU A 242 -0.22 -17.20 8.84
N GLU A 243 0.65 -18.10 8.37
CA GLU A 243 1.94 -17.76 7.73
C GLU A 243 1.77 -16.82 6.54
N LEU A 244 0.76 -17.11 5.72
CA LEU A 244 0.44 -16.29 4.56
C LEU A 244 0.07 -14.85 4.95
N TYR A 245 -0.89 -14.66 5.86
CA TYR A 245 -1.31 -13.31 6.25
C TYR A 245 -0.19 -12.57 6.96
N ARG A 246 0.62 -13.26 7.76
CA ARG A 246 1.79 -12.69 8.42
C ARG A 246 2.84 -12.22 7.41
N GLN A 247 3.12 -13.01 6.37
CA GLN A 247 4.04 -12.60 5.31
C GLN A 247 3.49 -11.42 4.52
N LYS A 248 2.21 -11.44 4.11
CA LYS A 248 1.57 -10.31 3.40
C LYS A 248 1.64 -9.01 4.19
N LEU A 249 1.31 -9.10 5.48
CA LEU A 249 1.31 -7.94 6.37
C LEU A 249 2.72 -7.39 6.55
N TYR A 250 3.70 -8.27 6.77
CA TYR A 250 5.12 -7.89 6.85
C TYR A 250 5.59 -7.18 5.58
N ASP A 251 5.34 -7.77 4.41
CA ASP A 251 5.77 -7.24 3.13
C ASP A 251 5.14 -5.87 2.84
N ASN A 252 3.85 -5.71 3.20
CA ASN A 252 3.16 -4.44 3.02
C ASN A 252 3.66 -3.36 4.00
N ILE A 253 3.97 -3.73 5.24
CA ILE A 253 4.55 -2.81 6.22
C ILE A 253 5.92 -2.34 5.76
N VAL A 254 6.82 -3.24 5.35
CA VAL A 254 8.15 -2.87 4.85
C VAL A 254 8.05 -1.92 3.65
N SER A 255 7.14 -2.20 2.71
CA SER A 255 6.85 -1.31 1.59
C SER A 255 6.35 0.07 2.04
N THR A 256 5.38 0.09 2.95
CA THR A 256 4.74 1.31 3.45
C THR A 256 5.76 2.17 4.20
N SER A 257 6.62 1.57 5.02
CA SER A 257 7.70 2.26 5.75
C SER A 257 8.65 3.00 4.80
N ILE A 258 9.05 2.40 3.68
CA ILE A 258 9.93 3.06 2.69
C ILE A 258 9.26 4.31 2.09
N ILE A 259 7.97 4.23 1.76
CA ILE A 259 7.22 5.37 1.21
C ILE A 259 7.01 6.44 2.28
N TYR A 260 6.68 6.00 3.50
CA TYR A 260 6.49 6.85 4.65
C TYR A 260 7.75 7.66 4.97
N ASP A 261 8.92 7.04 5.00
CA ASP A 261 10.21 7.69 5.24
C ASP A 261 10.50 8.80 4.20
N LYS A 262 10.07 8.61 2.94
CA LYS A 262 10.19 9.64 1.90
C LYS A 262 9.25 10.82 2.14
N VAL A 263 7.99 10.56 2.47
CA VAL A 263 7.02 11.61 2.83
C VAL A 263 7.56 12.39 4.03
N MET A 264 7.98 11.67 5.06
CA MET A 264 8.60 12.19 6.27
C MET A 264 9.77 13.13 6.01
N ALA A 265 10.80 12.67 5.29
CA ALA A 265 11.95 13.50 4.95
C ALA A 265 11.55 14.76 4.18
N ALA A 266 10.54 14.65 3.30
CA ALA A 266 10.02 15.78 2.57
C ALA A 266 9.24 16.78 3.46
N THR A 267 8.52 16.32 4.50
CA THR A 267 7.85 17.21 5.47
C THR A 267 8.82 18.09 6.26
N GLU A 268 10.06 17.63 6.44
CA GLU A 268 11.10 18.36 7.18
C GLU A 268 11.80 19.43 6.31
N THR A 269 11.50 19.46 5.02
CA THR A 269 12.06 20.41 4.05
C THR A 269 11.08 21.58 3.82
N SER A 270 11.31 22.73 4.46
CA SER A 270 10.39 23.89 4.40
C SER A 270 9.94 24.28 2.98
N PRO A 271 10.81 24.34 1.94
CA PRO A 271 10.39 24.68 0.58
C PRO A 271 9.46 23.66 -0.09
N ILE A 272 9.48 22.39 0.33
CA ILE A 272 8.58 21.36 -0.20
C ILE A 272 7.22 21.49 0.46
N ASP A 273 7.20 21.59 1.80
CA ASP A 273 5.99 21.75 2.61
C ASP A 273 5.12 22.94 2.14
N ASP A 274 5.72 24.13 2.01
CA ASP A 274 5.00 25.33 1.57
C ASP A 274 4.38 25.15 0.17
N LYS A 275 5.07 24.42 -0.72
CA LYS A 275 4.59 24.17 -2.09
C LYS A 275 3.47 23.13 -2.12
N VAL A 276 3.59 22.01 -1.39
CA VAL A 276 2.55 20.97 -1.37
C VAL A 276 1.26 21.49 -0.73
N TYR A 277 1.38 22.34 0.28
CA TYR A 277 0.22 23.02 0.88
C TYR A 277 -0.40 24.04 -0.08
N ALA A 278 0.39 24.97 -0.63
CA ALA A 278 -0.10 26.00 -1.54
C ALA A 278 -0.72 25.44 -2.84
N GLU A 279 -0.21 24.31 -3.33
CA GLU A 279 -0.74 23.65 -4.54
C GLU A 279 -1.96 22.77 -4.27
N GLY A 280 -2.35 22.62 -2.99
CA GLY A 280 -3.47 21.79 -2.58
C GLY A 280 -3.21 20.32 -2.85
N VAL A 281 -2.06 19.80 -2.40
CA VAL A 281 -1.73 18.37 -2.40
C VAL A 281 -2.18 17.72 -1.08
N ILE A 282 -2.20 18.50 0.00
CA ILE A 282 -2.59 18.12 1.36
C ILE A 282 -3.47 19.20 1.98
N GLN A 283 -4.39 18.81 2.86
CA GLN A 283 -5.39 19.74 3.42
C GLN A 283 -4.83 20.59 4.56
N ASN A 284 -3.79 20.09 5.22
CA ASN A 284 -3.11 20.74 6.34
C ASN A 284 -1.62 20.92 6.01
N ASP A 285 -0.89 21.69 6.81
CA ASP A 285 0.59 21.76 6.73
C ASP A 285 1.20 20.34 6.74
N ALA A 286 2.23 20.09 5.92
CA ALA A 286 2.82 18.74 5.77
C ALA A 286 3.44 18.24 7.07
N ILE A 287 3.84 19.14 7.96
CA ILE A 287 4.32 18.79 9.31
C ILE A 287 3.26 18.01 10.12
N HIS A 288 1.98 18.08 9.79
CA HIS A 288 0.93 17.26 10.43
C HIS A 288 0.94 15.79 9.97
N ILE A 289 1.69 15.45 8.93
CA ILE A 289 1.95 14.06 8.54
C ILE A 289 3.22 13.53 9.24
N ASN A 290 3.90 14.36 10.04
CA ASN A 290 5.10 13.96 10.76
C ASN A 290 4.75 13.44 12.17
N PRO A 291 5.25 12.28 12.64
CA PRO A 291 4.97 11.71 13.95
C PRO A 291 5.49 12.57 15.10
N LYS A 292 6.33 13.60 14.83
CA LYS A 292 6.76 14.61 15.80
C LYS A 292 5.65 15.62 16.15
N SER A 293 4.63 15.75 15.30
CA SER A 293 3.49 16.64 15.52
C SER A 293 2.37 15.96 16.32
N ASN A 294 1.62 16.73 17.12
CA ASN A 294 0.45 16.23 17.87
C ASN A 294 -0.71 15.76 16.97
N ARG A 295 -0.77 16.21 15.71
CA ARG A 295 -1.71 15.72 14.69
C ARG A 295 -1.06 14.70 13.75
N GLY A 296 0.14 14.27 14.09
CA GLY A 296 1.04 13.43 13.33
C GLY A 296 0.56 11.99 13.14
N THR A 297 1.34 11.28 12.35
CA THR A 297 1.23 9.84 12.08
C THR A 297 1.94 9.00 13.15
N THR A 298 1.98 9.45 14.41
CA THR A 298 2.65 8.74 15.52
C THR A 298 2.18 7.29 15.63
N VAL A 299 0.87 7.07 15.56
CA VAL A 299 0.26 5.74 15.61
C VAL A 299 0.69 4.86 14.43
N MET A 300 0.77 5.44 13.22
CA MET A 300 1.22 4.74 12.03
C MET A 300 2.69 4.34 12.15
N TYR A 301 3.56 5.27 12.56
CA TYR A 301 4.97 5.02 12.81
C TYR A 301 5.15 3.91 13.85
N SER A 302 4.50 4.05 15.00
CA SER A 302 4.62 3.08 16.09
C SER A 302 4.08 1.71 15.70
N GLY A 303 2.96 1.66 14.97
CA GLY A 303 2.36 0.45 14.44
C GLY A 303 3.25 -0.26 13.43
N MET A 304 3.80 0.43 12.43
CA MET A 304 4.68 -0.18 11.43
C MET A 304 5.93 -0.79 12.06
N GLU A 305 6.60 -0.07 12.95
CA GLU A 305 7.81 -0.57 13.64
C GLU A 305 7.51 -1.80 14.51
N ALA A 306 6.44 -1.73 15.33
CA ALA A 306 6.08 -2.82 16.24
C ALA A 306 5.62 -4.06 15.48
N TYR A 307 4.81 -3.90 14.43
CA TYR A 307 4.35 -5.02 13.63
C TYR A 307 5.49 -5.67 12.85
N LYS A 308 6.38 -4.88 12.24
CA LYS A 308 7.57 -5.40 11.56
C LYS A 308 8.40 -6.27 12.50
N MET A 309 8.77 -5.72 13.66
CA MET A 309 9.58 -6.41 14.67
C MET A 309 8.89 -7.68 15.21
N GLY A 310 7.61 -7.59 15.57
CA GLY A 310 6.89 -8.75 16.09
C GLY A 310 6.72 -9.87 15.05
N LEU A 311 6.45 -9.53 13.78
CA LEU A 311 6.37 -10.52 12.70
C LEU A 311 7.71 -11.24 12.47
N GLU A 312 8.83 -10.51 12.49
CA GLU A 312 10.20 -11.06 12.43
C GLU A 312 10.50 -12.00 13.61
N ASN A 313 9.96 -11.70 14.79
CA ASN A 313 10.09 -12.51 15.99
C ASN A 313 9.15 -13.72 16.06
N GLY A 314 8.27 -13.93 15.08
CA GLY A 314 7.32 -15.05 15.11
C GLY A 314 6.01 -14.75 15.83
N TRP A 315 5.77 -13.49 16.22
CA TRP A 315 4.58 -13.14 16.99
C TRP A 315 3.34 -13.22 16.12
N HIS A 316 2.24 -13.55 16.77
CA HIS A 316 0.94 -13.66 16.14
C HIS A 316 0.31 -12.27 15.97
N ILE A 317 -0.44 -12.03 14.89
CA ILE A 317 -0.95 -10.69 14.51
C ILE A 317 -1.75 -10.02 15.64
N GLU A 318 -2.56 -10.80 16.35
CA GLU A 318 -3.35 -10.33 17.51
C GLU A 318 -2.54 -9.75 18.68
N ASP A 319 -1.25 -10.08 18.79
CA ASP A 319 -0.38 -9.58 19.86
C ASP A 319 0.29 -8.25 19.48
N LEU A 320 0.43 -8.00 18.18
CA LEU A 320 1.18 -6.86 17.64
C LEU A 320 0.50 -5.53 17.97
N GLY A 321 -0.83 -5.52 18.10
CA GLY A 321 -1.57 -4.33 18.48
C GLY A 321 -1.24 -3.83 19.89
N PHE A 322 -0.96 -4.75 20.83
CA PHE A 322 -0.52 -4.42 22.20
C PHE A 322 0.88 -3.80 22.20
N VAL A 323 1.82 -4.41 21.46
CA VAL A 323 3.20 -3.88 21.32
C VAL A 323 3.19 -2.49 20.67
N ALA A 324 2.37 -2.32 19.64
CA ALA A 324 2.22 -1.06 18.95
C ALA A 324 1.62 0.03 19.86
N ALA A 325 0.68 -0.32 20.75
CA ALA A 325 0.14 0.61 21.75
C ALA A 325 1.20 1.01 22.79
N PHE A 326 2.03 0.06 23.25
CA PHE A 326 3.17 0.37 24.14
C PHE A 326 4.18 1.32 23.44
N HIS A 327 4.54 1.01 22.20
CA HIS A 327 5.45 1.86 21.42
C HIS A 327 4.87 3.26 21.17
N ASN A 328 3.54 3.39 21.01
CA ASN A 328 2.88 4.68 20.88
C ASN A 328 3.05 5.53 22.16
N ILE A 329 2.98 4.93 23.35
CA ILE A 329 3.28 5.61 24.63
C ILE A 329 4.74 6.10 24.64
N VAL A 330 5.68 5.24 24.26
CA VAL A 330 7.12 5.58 24.22
C VAL A 330 7.38 6.77 23.28
N VAL A 331 6.83 6.75 22.06
CA VAL A 331 7.03 7.83 21.09
C VAL A 331 6.33 9.12 21.55
N HIS A 332 5.10 9.02 22.07
CA HIS A 332 4.35 10.17 22.58
C HIS A 332 5.10 10.90 23.70
N GLU A 333 5.61 10.16 24.70
CA GLU A 333 6.33 10.77 25.81
C GLU A 333 7.68 11.36 25.36
N ASN A 334 8.41 10.68 24.45
CA ASN A 334 9.63 11.23 23.84
C ASN A 334 9.37 12.52 23.06
N ASN A 335 8.28 12.60 22.32
CA ASN A 335 7.90 13.82 21.60
C ASN A 335 7.51 14.94 22.56
N SER A 336 6.81 14.62 23.65
CA SER A 336 6.32 15.61 24.62
C SER A 336 7.44 16.42 25.29
N ILE A 337 8.65 15.87 25.38
CA ILE A 337 9.83 16.54 25.96
C ILE A 337 10.69 17.25 24.92
N ARG A 338 10.54 16.92 23.62
CA ARG A 338 11.32 17.46 22.50
C ARG A 338 10.60 18.58 21.76
N TYR A 339 9.27 18.53 21.70
CA TYR A 339 8.45 19.42 20.88
C TYR A 339 7.37 20.08 21.71
N ASN A 340 7.00 21.31 21.34
CA ASN A 340 5.98 22.09 22.05
C ASN A 340 4.53 21.71 21.75
N GLY A 341 4.30 20.57 21.08
CA GLY A 341 2.96 20.02 20.84
C GLY A 341 2.02 20.92 20.02
N ASN A 342 2.56 21.92 19.31
CA ASN A 342 1.72 22.85 18.56
C ASN A 342 1.06 22.15 17.37
N THR A 343 -0.17 22.57 17.05
CA THR A 343 -0.99 22.04 15.95
C THR A 343 -0.94 22.91 14.69
N SER A 344 -0.01 23.87 14.61
CA SER A 344 0.27 24.64 13.39
C SER A 344 1.76 24.70 13.12
N LYS A 345 2.15 24.79 11.84
CA LYS A 345 3.56 24.90 11.44
C LYS A 345 4.25 26.11 12.08
N SER A 346 3.63 27.28 12.06
CA SER A 346 4.21 28.52 12.61
C SER A 346 4.44 28.45 14.12
N GLY A 347 3.65 27.63 14.82
CA GLY A 347 3.77 27.42 16.25
C GLY A 347 4.63 26.22 16.65
N PHE A 348 4.86 25.27 15.73
CA PHE A 348 5.64 24.05 15.99
C PHE A 348 7.11 24.38 16.20
N LYS A 349 7.67 23.95 17.34
CA LYS A 349 9.07 24.19 17.70
C LYS A 349 9.66 22.99 18.41
N GLU A 350 10.86 22.62 17.98
CA GLU A 350 11.76 21.78 18.76
C GLU A 350 12.40 22.62 19.88
N TYR A 351 12.39 22.08 21.09
CA TYR A 351 13.05 22.72 22.22
C TYR A 351 14.57 22.56 22.08
N LYS A 352 15.32 23.63 22.38
CA LYS A 352 16.79 23.58 22.40
C LYS A 352 17.34 22.57 23.41
N GLU A 353 16.59 22.34 24.49
CA GLU A 353 16.88 21.40 25.56
C GLU A 353 15.62 20.59 25.88
N LEU A 354 15.80 19.34 26.32
CA LEU A 354 14.69 18.46 26.67
C LEU A 354 13.89 19.03 27.86
N LYS A 355 12.57 19.09 27.72
CA LYS A 355 11.66 19.62 28.74
C LYS A 355 10.88 18.53 29.44
N TYR A 356 11.39 18.10 30.59
CA TYR A 356 10.72 17.09 31.42
C TYR A 356 9.62 17.67 32.31
N ASP A 357 9.73 18.93 32.73
CA ASP A 357 8.65 19.63 33.43
C ASP A 357 7.54 20.04 32.46
N ASN A 358 6.30 19.69 32.80
CA ASN A 358 5.13 20.06 32.01
C ASN A 358 3.97 20.45 32.95
N PRO A 359 3.44 21.68 32.88
CA PRO A 359 2.40 22.17 33.80
C PRO A 359 1.04 21.48 33.64
N ASP A 360 0.83 20.77 32.53
CA ASP A 360 -0.36 19.95 32.29
C ASP A 360 -0.21 18.52 32.84
N ARG A 361 0.96 18.22 33.45
CA ARG A 361 1.29 16.92 34.03
C ARG A 361 1.46 17.03 35.55
N PRO A 362 0.95 16.05 36.32
CA PRO A 362 1.11 16.04 37.78
C PRO A 362 2.48 15.59 38.28
N ALA A 363 3.21 14.77 37.52
CA ALA A 363 4.52 14.25 37.95
C ALA A 363 5.63 15.30 37.81
N PRO A 364 6.55 15.41 38.80
CA PRO A 364 7.76 16.24 38.70
C PRO A 364 8.65 15.84 37.52
N GLY A 365 9.42 16.79 36.96
CA GLY A 365 10.30 16.53 35.82
C GLY A 365 11.36 15.45 36.07
N ALA A 366 11.89 15.32 37.28
CA ALA A 366 12.86 14.27 37.61
C ALA A 366 12.26 12.86 37.50
N ASP A 367 11.04 12.67 38.02
CA ASP A 367 10.33 11.40 37.96
C ASP A 367 9.91 11.06 36.53
N ARG A 368 9.44 12.08 35.78
CA ARG A 368 9.14 11.93 34.35
C ARG A 368 10.38 11.54 33.56
N LYS A 369 11.55 12.15 33.83
CA LYS A 369 12.80 11.79 33.16
C LYS A 369 13.15 10.32 33.39
N ALA A 370 13.21 9.90 34.65
CA ALA A 370 13.55 8.52 35.00
C ALA A 370 12.61 7.51 34.34
N TYR A 371 11.30 7.81 34.32
CA TYR A 371 10.30 6.98 33.68
C TYR A 371 10.46 6.91 32.15
N ILE A 372 10.66 8.05 31.49
CA ILE A 372 10.84 8.11 30.02
C ILE A 372 12.08 7.35 29.60
N ASP A 373 13.19 7.50 30.33
CA ASP A 373 14.43 6.77 30.08
C ASP A 373 14.20 5.25 30.20
N GLU A 374 13.50 4.80 31.26
CA GLU A 374 13.18 3.39 31.51
C GLU A 374 12.32 2.75 30.41
N ILE A 375 11.19 3.38 30.04
CA ILE A 375 10.30 2.82 29.01
C ILE A 375 10.95 2.82 27.62
N THR A 376 11.79 3.83 27.34
CA THR A 376 12.50 3.94 26.05
C THR A 376 13.56 2.85 25.95
N GLN A 377 14.37 2.68 27.01
CA GLN A 377 15.37 1.63 27.08
C GLN A 377 14.74 0.25 26.94
N TYR A 378 13.64 -0.01 27.66
CA TYR A 378 12.97 -1.31 27.60
C TYR A 378 12.45 -1.62 26.18
N TYR A 379 11.83 -0.66 25.51
CA TYR A 379 11.38 -0.88 24.12
C TYR A 379 12.55 -1.14 23.17
N ASP A 380 13.65 -0.41 23.32
CA ASP A 380 14.86 -0.63 22.51
C ASP A 380 15.49 -2.01 22.74
N GLU A 381 15.43 -2.54 23.97
CA GLU A 381 15.86 -3.89 24.31
C GLU A 381 14.96 -4.94 23.65
N VAL A 382 13.64 -4.75 23.69
CA VAL A 382 12.66 -5.63 23.02
C VAL A 382 12.89 -5.67 21.51
N LYS A 383 13.19 -4.52 20.87
CA LYS A 383 13.49 -4.45 19.43
C LYS A 383 14.72 -5.27 19.04
N LYS A 384 15.71 -5.37 19.91
CA LYS A 384 17.02 -6.00 19.63
C LYS A 384 17.09 -7.45 20.06
N THR A 385 16.20 -7.88 20.94
CA THR A 385 16.20 -9.22 21.53
C THR A 385 15.31 -10.17 20.73
N PRO A 386 15.81 -11.33 20.28
CA PRO A 386 14.96 -12.36 19.68
C PRO A 386 13.98 -12.95 20.70
N ILE A 387 12.68 -12.67 20.51
CA ILE A 387 11.61 -13.14 21.40
C ILE A 387 10.79 -14.19 20.67
N THR A 388 11.27 -15.44 20.71
CA THR A 388 10.74 -16.54 19.87
C THR A 388 10.08 -17.67 20.65
N THR A 389 9.89 -17.53 21.97
CA THR A 389 9.21 -18.55 22.80
C THR A 389 7.97 -17.95 23.47
N PRO A 390 6.93 -18.77 23.77
CA PRO A 390 5.72 -18.31 24.46
C PRO A 390 6.02 -17.66 25.81
N GLU A 391 6.99 -18.19 26.56
CA GLU A 391 7.37 -17.72 27.90
C GLU A 391 8.00 -16.34 27.82
N LYS A 392 8.98 -16.15 26.92
CA LYS A 392 9.61 -14.85 26.69
C LYS A 392 8.62 -13.82 26.16
N ARG A 393 7.69 -14.23 25.27
CA ARG A 393 6.60 -13.37 24.81
C ARG A 393 5.77 -12.89 26.00
N LYS A 394 5.35 -13.81 26.88
CA LYS A 394 4.55 -13.48 28.05
C LYS A 394 5.31 -12.55 29.01
N GLU A 395 6.56 -12.86 29.32
CA GLU A 395 7.44 -12.04 30.16
C GLU A 395 7.54 -10.61 29.63
N VAL A 396 7.75 -10.46 28.32
CA VAL A 396 7.84 -9.14 27.68
C VAL A 396 6.52 -8.38 27.77
N MET A 397 5.39 -9.04 27.51
CA MET A 397 4.08 -8.39 27.58
C MET A 397 3.69 -8.00 29.01
N ASP A 398 3.99 -8.86 29.98
CA ASP A 398 3.74 -8.59 31.40
C ASP A 398 4.60 -7.41 31.89
N HIS A 399 5.85 -7.33 31.46
CA HIS A 399 6.74 -6.23 31.80
C HIS A 399 6.29 -4.91 31.15
N MET A 400 5.85 -4.92 29.89
CA MET A 400 5.22 -3.74 29.26
C MET A 400 4.01 -3.24 30.08
N ALA A 401 3.13 -4.16 30.50
CA ALA A 401 1.97 -3.82 31.33
C ALA A 401 2.39 -3.27 32.71
N ALA A 402 3.41 -3.85 33.33
CA ALA A 402 3.95 -3.38 34.61
C ALA A 402 4.54 -1.96 34.50
N LEU A 403 5.29 -1.65 33.44
CA LEU A 403 5.84 -0.32 33.20
C LEU A 403 4.74 0.73 32.98
N VAL A 404 3.65 0.38 32.29
CA VAL A 404 2.52 1.31 32.12
C VAL A 404 1.80 1.54 33.45
N ARG A 405 1.54 0.48 34.24
CA ARG A 405 0.95 0.61 35.58
C ARG A 405 1.81 1.48 36.50
N LYS A 406 3.13 1.23 36.55
CA LYS A 406 4.09 2.06 37.28
C LYS A 406 4.02 3.53 36.86
N GLY A 407 3.92 3.80 35.55
CA GLY A 407 3.79 5.17 35.03
C GLY A 407 2.50 5.87 35.44
N VAL A 408 1.40 5.13 35.59
CA VAL A 408 0.13 5.64 36.13
C VAL A 408 0.23 5.90 37.63
N GLU A 409 0.76 4.94 38.40
CA GLU A 409 0.94 5.02 39.86
C GLU A 409 1.83 6.20 40.27
N ASN A 410 2.95 6.39 39.55
CA ASN A 410 3.86 7.51 39.77
C ASN A 410 3.44 8.79 39.02
N LYS A 411 2.22 8.82 38.48
CA LYS A 411 1.59 9.97 37.82
C LYS A 411 2.26 10.48 36.54
N CYS A 412 3.32 9.83 36.04
CA CYS A 412 4.01 10.17 34.80
C CYS A 412 3.11 10.06 33.56
N LEU A 413 2.14 9.15 33.59
CA LEU A 413 1.19 8.88 32.50
C LEU A 413 -0.21 9.49 32.73
N LEU A 414 -0.31 10.45 33.64
CA LEU A 414 -1.53 11.21 33.91
C LEU A 414 -1.44 12.61 33.29
N ALA A 415 -2.59 13.25 33.10
CA ALA A 415 -2.71 14.65 32.73
C ALA A 415 -3.77 15.35 33.60
N TYR A 416 -3.62 16.66 33.79
CA TYR A 416 -4.64 17.47 34.43
C TYR A 416 -5.77 17.79 33.44
N LYS A 417 -6.97 17.28 33.72
CA LYS A 417 -8.20 17.63 33.01
C LYS A 417 -8.93 18.73 33.77
N LYS A 418 -9.43 19.75 33.08
CA LYS A 418 -10.31 20.76 33.68
C LYS A 418 -11.74 20.24 33.70
N GLU A 419 -12.31 20.12 34.89
CA GLU A 419 -13.73 19.85 35.11
C GLU A 419 -14.34 21.02 35.89
N GLY A 420 -14.96 21.95 35.14
CA GLY A 420 -15.39 23.24 35.68
C GLY A 420 -14.20 24.08 36.15
N LYS A 421 -14.14 24.37 37.46
CA LYS A 421 -13.03 25.12 38.09
C LYS A 421 -11.94 24.22 38.70
N THR A 422 -12.11 22.90 38.68
CA THR A 422 -11.23 21.93 39.35
C THR A 422 -10.31 21.25 38.34
N LYS A 423 -9.05 20.99 38.73
CA LYS A 423 -8.13 20.12 37.98
C LYS A 423 -8.26 18.70 38.54
N VAL A 424 -8.58 17.74 37.68
CA VAL A 424 -8.67 16.32 38.03
C VAL A 424 -7.56 15.57 37.29
N GLU A 425 -6.88 14.66 37.98
CA GLU A 425 -5.89 13.77 37.37
C GLU A 425 -6.63 12.69 36.56
N SER A 426 -6.28 12.52 35.29
CA SER A 426 -6.85 11.49 34.41
C SER A 426 -5.73 10.80 33.64
N PRO A 427 -5.83 9.48 33.39
CA PRO A 427 -4.94 8.81 32.45
C PRO A 427 -4.94 9.51 31.10
N LEU A 428 -3.79 9.53 30.45
CA LEU A 428 -3.72 9.90 29.04
C LEU A 428 -4.59 8.96 28.20
N SER A 429 -5.17 9.49 27.12
CA SER A 429 -6.00 8.70 26.21
C SER A 429 -5.25 7.51 25.58
N ILE A 430 -3.97 7.66 25.27
CA ILE A 430 -3.11 6.57 24.76
C ILE A 430 -2.90 5.45 25.79
N VAL A 431 -2.99 5.76 27.09
CA VAL A 431 -2.91 4.77 28.18
C VAL A 431 -4.23 4.02 28.30
N THR A 432 -5.35 4.74 28.21
CA THR A 432 -6.67 4.11 28.12
C THR A 432 -6.77 3.17 26.93
N TYR A 433 -6.22 3.55 25.77
CA TYR A 433 -6.14 2.69 24.61
C TYR A 433 -5.28 1.43 24.88
N PHE A 434 -4.10 1.59 25.48
CA PHE A 434 -3.24 0.47 25.85
C PHE A 434 -3.96 -0.52 26.78
N ASP A 435 -4.67 -0.03 27.80
CA ASP A 435 -5.43 -0.87 28.73
C ASP A 435 -6.54 -1.67 28.02
N GLN A 436 -7.16 -1.11 26.98
CA GLN A 436 -8.12 -1.85 26.14
C GLN A 436 -7.42 -3.00 25.40
N MET A 437 -6.21 -2.77 24.89
CA MET A 437 -5.41 -3.80 24.21
C MET A 437 -4.91 -4.89 25.16
N THR A 438 -4.58 -4.54 26.41
CA THR A 438 -4.22 -5.50 27.46
C THR A 438 -5.33 -6.52 27.66
N LYS A 439 -6.59 -6.08 27.72
CA LYS A 439 -7.75 -6.99 27.87
C LYS A 439 -7.92 -7.95 26.69
N ASN A 440 -7.63 -7.50 25.46
CA ASN A 440 -7.64 -8.36 24.28
C ASN A 440 -6.56 -9.46 24.38
N VAL A 441 -5.37 -9.10 24.87
CA VAL A 441 -4.26 -10.03 25.11
C VAL A 441 -4.59 -11.03 26.21
N GLU A 442 -5.20 -10.58 27.32
CA GLU A 442 -5.62 -11.46 28.42
C GLU A 442 -6.63 -12.50 27.95
N TYR A 443 -7.63 -12.08 27.15
CA TYR A 443 -8.58 -13.01 26.55
C TYR A 443 -7.88 -14.05 25.67
N ARG A 444 -6.91 -13.63 24.85
CA ARG A 444 -6.11 -14.50 23.99
C ARG A 444 -5.20 -15.44 24.77
N ASN A 445 -4.53 -14.97 25.82
CA ASN A 445 -3.69 -15.81 26.69
C ASN A 445 -4.53 -16.95 27.29
N LYS A 446 -5.77 -16.69 27.72
CA LYS A 446 -6.71 -17.75 28.15
C LYS A 446 -7.04 -18.75 27.05
N GLN A 447 -7.07 -18.34 25.77
CA GLN A 447 -7.25 -19.27 24.64
C GLN A 447 -5.99 -20.10 24.36
N ILE A 448 -4.80 -19.50 24.51
CA ILE A 448 -3.51 -20.18 24.39
C ILE A 448 -3.36 -21.25 25.47
N GLU A 449 -3.64 -20.91 26.73
CA GLU A 449 -3.62 -21.85 27.87
C GLU A 449 -4.57 -23.04 27.67
N LYS A 450 -5.72 -22.80 27.02
CA LYS A 450 -6.70 -23.83 26.64
C LYS A 450 -6.31 -24.63 25.39
N GLY A 451 -5.15 -24.37 24.79
CA GLY A 451 -4.68 -25.02 23.57
C GLY A 451 -5.48 -24.67 22.31
N LYS A 452 -6.27 -23.59 22.34
CA LYS A 452 -7.14 -23.16 21.22
C LYS A 452 -6.47 -22.18 20.26
N GLN A 453 -5.31 -21.64 20.65
CA GLN A 453 -4.52 -20.71 19.84
C GLN A 453 -3.03 -20.91 20.12
N LYS A 454 -2.19 -20.69 19.11
CA LYS A 454 -0.72 -20.68 19.27
C LYS A 454 -0.22 -19.31 19.72
N ALA A 455 0.72 -19.29 20.67
CA ALA A 455 1.39 -18.06 21.12
C ALA A 455 2.43 -17.54 20.12
N ILE A 456 3.20 -18.45 19.53
CA ILE A 456 4.27 -18.16 18.56
C ILE A 456 3.99 -18.94 17.29
N SER A 457 4.25 -18.31 16.16
CA SER A 457 4.21 -18.88 14.82
C SER A 457 5.60 -18.89 14.20
N SER A 458 5.76 -19.54 13.05
CA SER A 458 7.02 -19.53 12.29
C SER A 458 7.45 -18.11 11.93
N LYS A 459 8.75 -17.86 11.77
CA LYS A 459 9.22 -16.52 11.41
C LYS A 459 8.81 -16.17 9.98
N VAL A 460 8.47 -14.90 9.75
CA VAL A 460 8.35 -14.39 8.37
C VAL A 460 9.72 -14.38 7.70
N ILE A 461 9.73 -14.46 6.37
CA ILE A 461 10.98 -14.37 5.61
C ILE A 461 11.37 -12.89 5.52
N SER A 462 12.33 -12.47 6.34
CA SER A 462 12.86 -11.11 6.36
C SER A 462 13.89 -10.88 5.25
N THR A 463 13.44 -10.55 4.03
CA THR A 463 14.29 -9.97 2.98
C THR A 463 13.96 -8.48 2.84
N GLY A 464 14.88 -7.67 2.29
CA GLY A 464 14.69 -6.21 2.19
C GLY A 464 14.03 -5.87 0.86
N ASP A 465 13.18 -4.84 0.89
CA ASP A 465 12.27 -4.42 -0.20
C ASP A 465 11.49 -5.59 -0.85
N ARG A 466 10.45 -6.04 -0.16
CA ARG A 466 9.57 -7.15 -0.59
C ARG A 466 8.33 -6.68 -1.37
N ARG A 467 8.36 -5.46 -1.94
CA ARG A 467 7.24 -4.93 -2.75
C ARG A 467 6.86 -5.87 -3.89
N VAL A 468 7.85 -6.52 -4.49
CA VAL A 468 7.66 -7.51 -5.56
C VAL A 468 7.06 -8.82 -5.04
N ASP A 469 7.37 -9.25 -3.81
CA ASP A 469 6.86 -10.51 -3.25
C ASP A 469 5.34 -10.50 -3.06
N ASN A 470 4.78 -9.37 -2.60
CA ASN A 470 3.33 -9.20 -2.52
C ASN A 470 2.62 -9.28 -3.88
N ILE A 471 3.26 -8.73 -4.92
CA ILE A 471 2.76 -8.78 -6.28
C ILE A 471 2.84 -10.22 -6.81
N MET A 472 3.95 -10.90 -6.56
CA MET A 472 4.16 -12.31 -6.92
C MET A 472 3.14 -13.22 -6.24
N TYR A 473 2.88 -13.01 -4.95
CA TYR A 473 1.89 -13.78 -4.22
C TYR A 473 0.50 -13.70 -4.88
N ASP A 474 0.05 -12.50 -5.23
CA ASP A 474 -1.25 -12.31 -5.90
C ASP A 474 -1.27 -12.94 -7.30
N LEU A 475 -0.14 -12.88 -8.02
CA LEU A 475 0.03 -13.55 -9.30
C LEU A 475 0.05 -15.08 -9.16
N ASP A 476 0.54 -15.61 -8.05
CA ASP A 476 0.64 -17.04 -7.79
C ASP A 476 -0.63 -17.62 -7.15
N ALA A 477 -1.63 -16.78 -6.87
CA ALA A 477 -2.91 -17.19 -6.30
C ALA A 477 -3.50 -18.40 -7.05
N PRO A 478 -3.88 -19.49 -6.35
CA PRO A 478 -4.36 -20.70 -7.01
C PRO A 478 -5.68 -20.44 -7.75
N ARG A 479 -5.91 -21.15 -8.87
CA ARG A 479 -7.24 -21.15 -9.49
C ARG A 479 -8.22 -21.88 -8.57
N THR A 480 -9.48 -21.43 -8.55
CA THR A 480 -10.57 -22.07 -7.79
C THR A 480 -10.83 -23.53 -8.20
N ASP A 481 -10.38 -23.96 -9.38
CA ASP A 481 -10.52 -25.33 -9.86
C ASP A 481 -9.34 -26.25 -9.49
N PHE A 482 -8.31 -25.75 -8.77
CA PHE A 482 -7.10 -26.48 -8.34
C PHE A 482 -6.32 -27.20 -9.46
N ARG A 483 -6.70 -27.00 -10.72
CA ARG A 483 -6.04 -27.59 -11.88
C ARG A 483 -4.85 -26.71 -12.28
N PHE A 484 -3.65 -27.14 -11.89
CA PHE A 484 -2.37 -26.57 -12.33
C PHE A 484 -2.03 -26.88 -13.80
N THR A 485 -2.86 -27.66 -14.50
CA THR A 485 -2.47 -28.30 -15.77
C THR A 485 -2.35 -27.38 -16.99
N SER A 486 -2.67 -26.08 -16.89
CA SER A 486 -2.23 -25.09 -17.88
C SER A 486 -2.34 -23.66 -17.36
N GLU A 487 -1.21 -23.10 -16.89
CA GLU A 487 -1.02 -21.65 -16.80
C GLU A 487 -1.19 -21.06 -18.20
N ASN A 488 -1.99 -20.00 -18.37
CA ASN A 488 -2.09 -19.36 -19.69
C ASN A 488 -0.80 -18.58 -19.98
N GLU A 489 -0.45 -18.49 -21.27
CA GLU A 489 0.83 -17.92 -21.71
C GLU A 489 1.00 -16.46 -21.26
N GLU A 490 -0.08 -15.69 -21.18
CA GLU A 490 -0.02 -14.28 -20.74
C GLU A 490 0.31 -14.15 -19.25
N HIS A 491 -0.31 -14.97 -18.41
CA HIS A 491 -0.02 -15.03 -16.98
C HIS A 491 1.41 -15.50 -16.74
N LYS A 492 1.81 -16.57 -17.43
CA LYS A 492 3.16 -17.13 -17.37
C LYS A 492 4.22 -16.09 -17.72
N ASN A 493 4.04 -15.37 -18.83
CA ASN A 493 4.99 -14.33 -19.25
C ASN A 493 5.10 -13.20 -18.21
N LEU A 494 3.98 -12.78 -17.61
CA LEU A 494 3.98 -11.77 -16.54
C LEU A 494 4.70 -12.29 -15.29
N ARG A 495 4.38 -13.51 -14.83
CA ARG A 495 5.01 -14.13 -13.66
C ARG A 495 6.52 -14.29 -13.86
N GLU A 496 6.96 -14.78 -15.02
CA GLU A 496 8.39 -14.91 -15.34
C GLU A 496 9.11 -13.57 -15.43
N ALA A 497 8.44 -12.51 -15.93
CA ALA A 497 9.01 -11.17 -15.95
C ALA A 497 9.15 -10.58 -14.54
N MET A 498 8.15 -10.77 -13.68
CA MET A 498 8.21 -10.39 -12.28
C MET A 498 9.29 -11.15 -11.50
N GLU A 499 9.45 -12.45 -11.76
CA GLU A 499 10.52 -13.25 -11.14
C GLU A 499 11.91 -12.74 -11.57
N LYS A 500 12.10 -12.39 -12.85
CA LYS A 500 13.36 -11.78 -13.32
C LYS A 500 13.63 -10.42 -12.66
N LEU A 501 12.59 -9.64 -12.39
CA LEU A 501 12.69 -8.38 -11.65
C LEU A 501 13.03 -8.62 -10.18
N LYS A 502 12.39 -9.60 -9.54
CA LYS A 502 12.66 -10.04 -8.17
C LYS A 502 14.12 -10.45 -8.01
N VAL A 503 14.60 -11.37 -8.85
CA VAL A 503 16.00 -11.83 -8.84
C VAL A 503 16.97 -10.67 -9.04
N PHE A 504 16.64 -9.70 -9.90
CA PHE A 504 17.48 -8.51 -10.07
C PHE A 504 17.56 -7.69 -8.77
N LEU A 505 16.43 -7.41 -8.12
CA LEU A 505 16.37 -6.65 -6.88
C LEU A 505 17.08 -7.39 -5.72
N ASP A 506 16.87 -8.70 -5.61
CA ASP A 506 17.53 -9.54 -4.61
C ASP A 506 19.06 -9.53 -4.77
N ASN A 507 19.55 -9.62 -6.01
CA ASN A 507 20.99 -9.60 -6.32
C ASN A 507 21.64 -8.22 -6.12
N HIS A 508 20.85 -7.14 -6.09
CA HIS A 508 21.32 -5.76 -5.90
C HIS A 508 20.76 -5.13 -4.64
N LYS A 509 20.42 -5.94 -3.65
CA LYS A 509 19.83 -5.49 -2.40
C LYS A 509 20.75 -4.50 -1.68
N GLY A 510 20.21 -3.32 -1.37
CA GLY A 510 20.95 -2.25 -0.68
C GLY A 510 21.88 -1.43 -1.55
N VAL A 511 21.96 -1.70 -2.86
CA VAL A 511 22.71 -0.86 -3.80
C VAL A 511 21.88 0.40 -4.08
N LYS A 512 22.36 1.56 -3.64
CA LYS A 512 21.81 2.84 -4.11
C LYS A 512 22.56 3.28 -5.35
N VAL A 513 21.85 3.85 -6.33
CA VAL A 513 22.46 4.30 -7.59
C VAL A 513 23.51 5.37 -7.32
N GLU A 514 23.31 6.17 -6.27
CA GLU A 514 24.22 7.20 -5.81
C GLU A 514 25.56 6.64 -5.33
N ASP A 515 25.55 5.44 -4.73
CA ASP A 515 26.71 4.77 -4.13
C ASP A 515 27.63 4.12 -5.19
N LEU A 516 27.16 3.99 -6.44
CA LEU A 516 27.97 3.47 -7.54
C LEU A 516 29.05 4.47 -7.94
N LYS A 517 30.31 4.00 -8.04
CA LYS A 517 31.48 4.89 -8.19
C LYS A 517 31.63 5.54 -9.55
N THR A 518 31.24 4.84 -10.63
CA THR A 518 31.44 5.31 -12.01
C THR A 518 30.12 5.62 -12.69
N LYS A 519 30.16 6.54 -13.66
CA LYS A 519 28.99 6.89 -14.48
C LYS A 519 28.50 5.67 -15.25
N GLU A 520 29.42 4.90 -15.81
CA GLU A 520 29.14 3.68 -16.57
C GLU A 520 28.43 2.63 -15.71
N ALA A 521 28.87 2.43 -14.46
CA ALA A 521 28.20 1.50 -13.54
C ALA A 521 26.78 1.96 -13.17
N LYS A 522 26.58 3.28 -12.99
CA LYS A 522 25.25 3.87 -12.77
C LYS A 522 24.34 3.62 -13.97
N GLU A 523 24.83 3.92 -15.18
CA GLU A 523 24.08 3.75 -16.42
C GLU A 523 23.74 2.27 -16.69
N GLU A 524 24.68 1.34 -16.45
CA GLU A 524 24.47 -0.10 -16.60
C GLU A 524 23.41 -0.62 -15.62
N TYR A 525 23.51 -0.23 -14.35
CA TYR A 525 22.52 -0.59 -13.34
C TYR A 525 21.12 -0.08 -13.72
N LEU A 526 21.00 1.21 -14.06
CA LEU A 526 19.73 1.83 -14.44
C LEU A 526 19.16 1.21 -15.72
N ALA A 527 19.99 0.92 -16.73
CA ALA A 527 19.56 0.30 -17.97
C ALA A 527 19.06 -1.15 -17.74
N SER A 528 19.78 -1.92 -16.93
CA SER A 528 19.38 -3.29 -16.56
C SER A 528 18.07 -3.29 -15.78
N TYR A 529 17.96 -2.42 -14.77
CA TYR A 529 16.75 -2.29 -13.96
C TYR A 529 15.54 -1.86 -14.81
N LEU A 530 15.71 -0.79 -15.60
CA LEU A 530 14.69 -0.30 -16.53
C LEU A 530 14.24 -1.38 -17.52
N GLY A 531 15.17 -2.16 -18.05
CA GLY A 531 14.85 -3.27 -18.95
C GLY A 531 13.99 -4.37 -18.30
N LYS A 532 14.10 -4.59 -16.98
CA LYS A 532 13.22 -5.51 -16.22
C LYS A 532 11.86 -4.90 -15.97
N LEU A 533 11.83 -3.64 -15.55
CA LEU A 533 10.61 -2.86 -15.34
C LEU A 533 9.75 -2.84 -16.62
N GLU A 534 10.33 -2.50 -17.77
CA GLU A 534 9.59 -2.48 -19.05
C GLU A 534 8.98 -3.82 -19.45
N ALA A 535 9.69 -4.93 -19.19
CA ALA A 535 9.17 -6.26 -19.46
C ALA A 535 7.90 -6.55 -18.63
N VAL A 536 7.93 -6.21 -17.34
CA VAL A 536 6.76 -6.33 -16.47
C VAL A 536 5.64 -5.41 -16.93
N ARG A 537 5.92 -4.13 -17.27
CA ARG A 537 4.92 -3.19 -17.81
C ARG A 537 4.22 -3.76 -19.04
N HIS A 538 5.00 -4.30 -19.97
CA HIS A 538 4.50 -4.87 -21.21
C HIS A 538 3.58 -6.07 -20.98
N TYR A 539 4.03 -7.07 -20.21
CA TYR A 539 3.25 -8.28 -19.98
C TYR A 539 2.06 -8.06 -19.05
N SER A 540 2.18 -7.13 -18.10
CA SER A 540 1.05 -6.73 -17.25
C SER A 540 -0.08 -6.15 -18.08
N LYS A 541 0.23 -5.24 -19.02
CA LYS A 541 -0.76 -4.69 -19.95
C LYS A 541 -1.43 -5.78 -20.80
N ILE A 542 -0.66 -6.70 -21.37
CA ILE A 542 -1.20 -7.82 -22.17
C ILE A 542 -2.16 -8.67 -21.32
N TYR A 543 -1.78 -8.98 -20.09
CA TYR A 543 -2.61 -9.79 -19.20
C TYR A 543 -3.92 -9.08 -18.85
N GLN A 544 -3.85 -7.81 -18.45
CA GLN A 544 -5.02 -7.00 -18.11
C GLN A 544 -5.97 -6.83 -19.30
N ASP A 545 -5.45 -6.60 -20.51
CA ASP A 545 -6.25 -6.44 -21.73
C ASP A 545 -7.03 -7.71 -22.08
N LYS A 546 -6.43 -8.89 -21.88
CA LYS A 546 -7.08 -10.18 -22.13
C LYS A 546 -8.01 -10.62 -21.00
N LYS A 547 -7.80 -10.13 -19.78
CA LYS A 547 -8.56 -10.49 -18.57
C LYS A 547 -9.26 -9.26 -17.99
N LYS A 548 -10.15 -8.67 -18.80
CA LYS A 548 -10.96 -7.48 -18.40
C LYS A 548 -11.82 -7.74 -17.15
N THR A 549 -12.33 -8.97 -16.99
CA THR A 549 -13.06 -9.45 -15.82
C THR A 549 -12.65 -10.89 -15.52
N ALA A 550 -12.46 -11.21 -14.23
CA ALA A 550 -12.18 -12.57 -13.78
C ALA A 550 -13.38 -13.09 -12.99
N SER A 551 -13.86 -14.29 -13.35
CA SER A 551 -15.04 -14.91 -12.74
C SER A 551 -14.75 -15.68 -11.44
N SER A 552 -13.48 -15.91 -11.10
CA SER A 552 -13.06 -16.64 -9.91
C SER A 552 -12.26 -15.77 -8.93
N SER A 553 -12.29 -16.10 -7.64
CA SER A 553 -11.52 -15.43 -6.60
C SER A 553 -10.01 -15.41 -6.91
N GLY A 554 -9.45 -16.56 -7.28
CA GLY A 554 -8.05 -16.66 -7.70
C GLY A 554 -7.75 -15.86 -8.97
N GLY A 555 -8.66 -15.84 -9.94
CA GLY A 555 -8.51 -15.01 -11.15
C GLY A 555 -8.54 -13.52 -10.85
N MET A 556 -9.38 -13.08 -9.91
CA MET A 556 -9.43 -11.69 -9.44
C MET A 556 -8.14 -11.31 -8.72
N GLN A 557 -7.58 -12.19 -7.88
CA GLN A 557 -6.29 -11.97 -7.22
C GLN A 557 -5.17 -11.81 -8.24
N ARG A 558 -5.09 -12.67 -9.26
CA ARG A 558 -4.07 -12.53 -10.34
C ARG A 558 -4.22 -11.24 -11.13
N LEU A 559 -5.45 -10.84 -11.46
CA LEU A 559 -5.72 -9.58 -12.13
C LEU A 559 -5.32 -8.38 -11.27
N ASN A 560 -5.57 -8.45 -9.96
CA ASN A 560 -5.11 -7.44 -9.01
C ASN A 560 -3.59 -7.41 -8.92
N GLY A 561 -2.92 -8.56 -8.85
CA GLY A 561 -1.46 -8.67 -8.91
C GLY A 561 -0.89 -8.02 -10.17
N ALA A 562 -1.49 -8.25 -11.34
CA ALA A 562 -1.07 -7.60 -12.58
C ALA A 562 -1.24 -6.07 -12.53
N LYS A 563 -2.37 -5.57 -12.02
CA LYS A 563 -2.58 -4.12 -11.84
C LYS A 563 -1.54 -3.51 -10.92
N ARG A 564 -1.25 -4.16 -9.77
CA ARG A 564 -0.21 -3.72 -8.84
C ARG A 564 1.18 -3.75 -9.46
N ALA A 565 1.50 -4.78 -10.25
CA ALA A 565 2.74 -4.86 -11.02
C ALA A 565 2.90 -3.65 -11.95
N SER A 566 1.82 -3.27 -12.65
CA SER A 566 1.83 -2.10 -13.54
C SER A 566 2.09 -0.81 -12.77
N THR A 567 1.34 -0.57 -11.69
CA THR A 567 1.50 0.65 -10.86
C THR A 567 2.90 0.73 -10.25
N PHE A 568 3.40 -0.37 -9.68
CA PHE A 568 4.74 -0.44 -9.11
C PHE A 568 5.80 -0.05 -10.15
N VAL A 569 5.75 -0.68 -11.32
CA VAL A 569 6.71 -0.44 -12.38
C VAL A 569 6.66 0.97 -12.92
N ASN A 570 5.47 1.54 -13.11
CA ASN A 570 5.32 2.90 -13.62
C ASN A 570 5.93 3.94 -12.66
N ASN A 571 5.72 3.74 -11.36
CA ASN A 571 6.34 4.57 -10.32
C ASN A 571 7.87 4.46 -10.33
N GLU A 572 8.42 3.25 -10.46
CA GLU A 572 9.88 3.05 -10.51
C GLU A 572 10.50 3.63 -11.80
N ILE A 573 9.84 3.47 -12.95
CA ILE A 573 10.24 4.08 -14.22
C ILE A 573 10.24 5.61 -14.12
N LYS A 574 9.22 6.19 -13.50
CA LYS A 574 9.13 7.62 -13.25
C LYS A 574 10.24 8.11 -12.33
N ALA A 575 10.54 7.38 -11.24
CA ALA A 575 11.63 7.69 -10.33
C ALA A 575 12.99 7.67 -11.05
N ILE A 576 13.25 6.67 -11.90
CA ILE A 576 14.45 6.63 -12.75
C ILE A 576 14.51 7.86 -13.68
N SER A 577 13.38 8.22 -14.31
CA SER A 577 13.34 9.39 -15.18
C SER A 577 13.64 10.70 -14.44
N GLU A 578 13.21 10.84 -13.20
CA GLU A 578 13.49 12.02 -12.37
C GLU A 578 14.96 12.04 -11.93
N TYR A 579 15.48 10.90 -11.46
CA TYR A 579 16.90 10.75 -11.12
C TYR A 579 17.80 11.15 -12.29
N LEU A 580 17.49 10.68 -13.51
CA LEU A 580 18.25 11.03 -14.72
C LEU A 580 18.20 12.53 -15.00
N LYS A 581 17.05 13.20 -14.82
CA LYS A 581 16.94 14.65 -15.02
C LYS A 581 17.77 15.44 -14.01
N GLU A 582 17.73 15.04 -12.73
CA GLU A 582 18.38 15.76 -11.64
C GLU A 582 19.89 15.53 -11.60
N ASN A 583 20.37 14.34 -11.95
CA ASN A 583 21.77 13.95 -11.75
C ASN A 583 22.62 13.94 -13.03
N THR A 584 22.03 14.19 -14.22
CA THR A 584 22.80 14.25 -15.48
C THR A 584 22.88 15.66 -16.09
N ASN A 585 22.51 16.69 -15.32
CA ASN A 585 22.50 18.10 -15.72
C ASN A 585 21.78 18.38 -17.05
N GLY A 586 20.73 17.60 -17.38
CA GLY A 586 19.94 17.75 -18.61
C GLY A 586 20.69 17.58 -19.94
N ALA A 587 22.02 17.45 -19.93
CA ALA A 587 22.88 17.53 -21.10
C ALA A 587 23.09 16.19 -21.83
N ASN A 588 22.73 15.06 -21.20
CA ASN A 588 22.99 13.73 -21.76
C ASN A 588 21.74 12.91 -22.11
N TYR A 589 20.60 13.18 -21.46
CA TYR A 589 19.36 12.43 -21.63
C TYR A 589 18.14 13.35 -21.45
N GLU A 590 17.55 13.81 -22.56
CA GLU A 590 16.35 14.68 -22.55
C GLU A 590 15.09 13.94 -22.04
N SER A 591 15.09 12.61 -22.12
CA SER A 591 13.99 11.75 -21.68
C SER A 591 14.47 10.35 -21.35
N ILE A 592 13.61 9.56 -20.70
CA ILE A 592 13.88 8.14 -20.47
C ILE A 592 14.02 7.35 -21.79
N GLU A 593 13.34 7.77 -22.86
CA GLU A 593 13.46 7.14 -24.18
C GLU A 593 14.82 7.45 -24.84
N ALA A 594 15.33 8.66 -24.65
CA ALA A 594 16.68 9.02 -25.08
C ALA A 594 17.73 8.18 -24.34
N PHE A 595 17.55 7.96 -23.04
CA PHE A 595 18.39 7.06 -22.25
C PHE A 595 18.36 5.62 -22.77
N LYS A 596 17.17 5.04 -22.97
CA LYS A 596 17.02 3.68 -23.52
C LYS A 596 17.66 3.52 -24.88
N THR A 597 17.41 4.46 -25.79
CA THR A 597 17.94 4.44 -27.16
C THR A 597 19.47 4.47 -27.16
N ARG A 598 20.04 5.34 -26.32
CA ARG A 598 21.50 5.45 -26.16
C ARG A 598 22.09 4.19 -25.55
N MET A 599 21.48 3.63 -24.50
CA MET A 599 21.94 2.37 -23.90
C MET A 599 21.87 1.19 -24.89
N ALA A 600 20.79 1.09 -25.67
CA ALA A 600 20.66 0.06 -26.71
C ALA A 600 21.70 0.24 -27.83
N THR A 601 22.01 1.48 -28.21
CA THR A 601 23.02 1.79 -29.23
C THR A 601 24.44 1.53 -28.72
N ASN A 602 24.76 1.93 -27.49
CA ASN A 602 26.03 1.61 -26.85
C ASN A 602 26.23 0.10 -26.77
N LYS A 603 25.20 -0.64 -26.31
CA LYS A 603 25.25 -2.11 -26.25
C LYS A 603 25.45 -2.74 -27.63
N MET A 604 24.80 -2.20 -28.66
CA MET A 604 25.04 -2.62 -30.04
C MET A 604 26.50 -2.38 -30.45
N MET A 605 27.07 -1.20 -30.18
CA MET A 605 28.45 -0.88 -30.55
C MET A 605 29.47 -1.76 -29.81
N ASP A 606 29.28 -1.97 -28.51
CA ASP A 606 30.13 -2.87 -27.72
C ASP A 606 30.04 -4.30 -28.23
N THR A 607 28.82 -4.76 -28.54
CA THR A 607 28.60 -6.11 -29.05
C THR A 607 29.14 -6.28 -30.47
N TYR A 608 29.00 -5.26 -31.31
CA TYR A 608 29.61 -5.21 -32.63
C TYR A 608 31.12 -5.33 -32.52
N ASN A 609 31.77 -4.54 -31.66
CA ASN A 609 33.22 -4.60 -31.45
C ASN A 609 33.67 -5.96 -30.90
N ASN A 610 32.95 -6.51 -29.91
CA ASN A 610 33.23 -7.82 -29.35
C ASN A 610 33.10 -8.93 -30.40
N LEU A 611 32.06 -8.89 -31.22
CA LEU A 611 31.83 -9.87 -32.28
C LEU A 611 32.88 -9.73 -33.39
N SER A 612 33.21 -8.50 -33.79
CA SER A 612 34.20 -8.19 -34.84
C SER A 612 35.63 -8.61 -34.47
N THR A 613 35.93 -8.65 -33.17
CA THR A 613 37.24 -9.04 -32.64
C THR A 613 37.33 -10.53 -32.29
N MET A 614 36.25 -11.31 -32.44
CA MET A 614 36.31 -12.76 -32.26
C MET A 614 37.15 -13.41 -33.38
N VAL A 615 38.04 -14.32 -32.98
CA VAL A 615 38.92 -15.06 -33.91
C VAL A 615 38.13 -15.99 -34.84
N MET A 616 37.06 -16.61 -34.35
CA MET A 616 36.21 -17.52 -35.13
C MET A 616 34.78 -17.59 -34.58
N LEU A 617 33.82 -17.92 -35.45
CA LEU A 617 32.46 -18.24 -35.03
C LEU A 617 32.47 -19.52 -34.19
N ARG A 618 31.91 -19.44 -32.98
CA ARG A 618 31.77 -20.60 -32.12
C ARG A 618 30.64 -21.51 -32.60
N SER A 619 30.95 -22.79 -32.84
CA SER A 619 30.02 -23.81 -33.31
C SER A 619 29.48 -24.71 -32.20
N ASP A 620 30.05 -24.64 -30.99
CA ASP A 620 29.56 -25.39 -29.84
C ASP A 620 28.19 -24.85 -29.36
N PRO A 621 27.33 -25.67 -28.74
CA PRO A 621 25.98 -25.26 -28.35
C PRO A 621 25.92 -24.01 -27.46
N LYS A 622 26.92 -23.79 -26.59
CA LYS A 622 27.01 -22.61 -25.71
C LYS A 622 27.45 -21.39 -26.50
N GLY A 623 28.45 -21.55 -27.37
CA GLY A 623 28.93 -20.54 -28.31
C GLY A 623 27.86 -20.07 -29.30
N VAL A 624 27.08 -20.98 -29.86
CA VAL A 624 25.95 -20.65 -30.76
C VAL A 624 24.87 -19.83 -30.03
N ARG A 625 24.56 -20.16 -28.77
CA ARG A 625 23.64 -19.35 -27.95
C ARG A 625 24.21 -17.94 -27.72
N MET A 626 25.48 -17.85 -27.36
CA MET A 626 26.16 -16.57 -27.15
C MET A 626 26.14 -15.70 -28.41
N LEU A 627 26.43 -16.28 -29.58
CA LEU A 627 26.37 -15.58 -30.87
C LEU A 627 24.95 -15.11 -31.22
N ARG A 628 23.92 -15.93 -30.93
CA ARG A 628 22.51 -15.52 -31.13
C ARG A 628 22.12 -14.36 -30.22
N ASP A 629 22.55 -14.38 -28.97
CA ASP A 629 22.27 -13.30 -28.02
C ASP A 629 22.98 -12.00 -28.43
N MET A 630 24.24 -12.08 -28.85
CA MET A 630 25.00 -10.95 -29.39
C MET A 630 24.36 -10.39 -30.66
N ALA A 631 23.95 -11.27 -31.58
CA ALA A 631 23.29 -10.86 -32.80
C ALA A 631 21.95 -10.16 -32.53
N ALA A 632 21.19 -10.64 -31.54
CA ALA A 632 19.96 -9.99 -31.12
C ALA A 632 20.21 -8.61 -30.48
N ASP A 633 21.29 -8.43 -29.71
CA ASP A 633 21.67 -7.12 -29.14
C ASP A 633 21.99 -6.10 -30.24
N ILE A 634 22.75 -6.50 -31.27
CA ILE A 634 23.03 -5.65 -32.44
C ILE A 634 21.73 -5.22 -33.13
N MET A 635 20.81 -6.17 -33.34
CA MET A 635 19.52 -5.88 -33.98
C MET A 635 18.62 -4.98 -33.13
N VAL A 636 18.59 -5.15 -31.81
CA VAL A 636 17.81 -4.27 -30.92
C VAL A 636 18.33 -2.84 -30.97
N GLY A 637 19.65 -2.64 -30.86
CA GLY A 637 20.24 -1.30 -30.97
C GLY A 637 19.97 -0.65 -32.32
N ARG A 638 20.01 -1.43 -33.42
CA ARG A 638 19.65 -0.94 -34.75
C ARG A 638 18.17 -0.53 -34.84
N ILE A 639 17.24 -1.31 -34.28
CA ILE A 639 15.81 -0.96 -34.23
C ILE A 639 15.59 0.32 -33.41
N ALA A 640 16.29 0.47 -32.29
CA ALA A 640 16.23 1.67 -31.46
C ALA A 640 16.76 2.92 -32.19
N ALA A 641 17.87 2.79 -32.93
CA ALA A 641 18.50 3.88 -33.68
C ALA A 641 17.82 4.21 -35.02
N ALA A 642 16.93 3.36 -35.52
CA ALA A 642 16.27 3.57 -36.79
C ALA A 642 15.31 4.78 -36.73
N LYS A 643 15.48 5.75 -37.63
CA LYS A 643 14.59 6.94 -37.75
C LYS A 643 13.17 6.63 -38.29
N GLY A 644 12.76 5.36 -38.29
CA GLY A 644 11.50 4.89 -38.90
C GLY A 644 10.38 4.70 -37.86
N LYS A 645 9.20 5.28 -38.13
CA LYS A 645 8.05 5.31 -37.19
C LYS A 645 7.59 3.94 -36.65
N GLU A 646 7.79 2.84 -37.37
CA GLU A 646 7.32 1.50 -36.95
C GLU A 646 8.28 0.82 -35.97
N GLY A 647 9.60 0.94 -36.19
CA GLY A 647 10.64 0.30 -35.40
C GLY A 647 10.80 0.93 -34.02
N THR A 648 10.90 2.26 -33.99
CA THR A 648 11.05 3.06 -32.77
C THR A 648 9.86 2.89 -31.84
N LYS A 649 8.62 2.89 -32.36
CA LYS A 649 7.41 2.69 -31.54
C LYS A 649 7.34 1.33 -30.86
N ALA A 650 7.79 0.27 -31.54
CA ALA A 650 7.83 -1.05 -30.92
C ALA A 650 8.91 -1.13 -29.85
N PHE A 651 10.06 -0.48 -30.06
CA PHE A 651 11.09 -0.34 -29.05
C PHE A 651 10.57 0.43 -27.83
N GLU A 652 9.96 1.59 -28.02
CA GLU A 652 9.32 2.41 -26.97
C GLU A 652 8.25 1.62 -26.18
N SER A 653 7.50 0.74 -26.87
CA SER A 653 6.39 0.00 -26.24
C SER A 653 6.78 -1.34 -25.60
N MET A 654 7.82 -2.02 -26.09
CA MET A 654 8.21 -3.35 -25.62
C MET A 654 9.43 -3.28 -24.69
N GLY A 655 10.28 -2.27 -24.86
CA GLY A 655 11.57 -2.18 -24.19
C GLY A 655 12.61 -3.13 -24.78
N THR A 656 13.87 -2.90 -24.40
CA THR A 656 15.04 -3.63 -24.93
C THR A 656 14.93 -5.15 -24.69
N SER A 657 14.55 -5.56 -23.48
CA SER A 657 14.57 -6.97 -23.06
C SER A 657 13.52 -7.82 -23.80
N VAL A 658 12.29 -7.32 -23.92
CA VAL A 658 11.20 -8.05 -24.58
C VAL A 658 11.42 -8.09 -26.09
N LEU A 659 11.95 -7.00 -26.68
CA LEU A 659 12.30 -6.98 -28.09
C LEU A 659 13.39 -8.00 -28.42
N LYS A 660 14.45 -8.08 -27.59
CA LYS A 660 15.50 -9.09 -27.73
C LYS A 660 14.94 -10.51 -27.68
N GLU A 661 14.12 -10.83 -26.67
CA GLU A 661 13.52 -12.16 -26.56
C GLU A 661 12.66 -12.52 -27.77
N ASN A 662 11.89 -11.58 -28.30
CA ASN A 662 11.06 -11.80 -29.49
C ASN A 662 11.91 -12.05 -30.74
N ILE A 663 13.03 -11.33 -30.91
CA ILE A 663 13.99 -11.58 -31.99
C ILE A 663 14.56 -12.99 -31.83
N VAL A 664 15.08 -13.35 -30.66
CA VAL A 664 15.70 -14.67 -30.42
C VAL A 664 14.72 -15.83 -30.61
N LYS A 665 13.45 -15.65 -30.23
CA LYS A 665 12.40 -16.68 -30.38
C LYS A 665 11.89 -16.83 -31.82
N SER A 666 12.03 -15.81 -32.67
CA SER A 666 11.55 -15.81 -34.07
C SER A 666 12.15 -16.94 -34.91
N SER A 667 11.30 -17.63 -35.66
CA SER A 667 11.72 -18.67 -36.61
C SER A 667 12.61 -18.12 -37.72
N GLU A 668 12.37 -16.89 -38.16
CA GLU A 668 13.15 -16.21 -39.18
C GLU A 668 14.56 -15.87 -38.67
N PHE A 669 14.67 -15.34 -37.44
CA PHE A 669 15.96 -15.08 -36.82
C PHE A 669 16.76 -16.37 -36.63
N LYS A 670 16.10 -17.44 -36.15
CA LYS A 670 16.73 -18.76 -36.02
C LYS A 670 17.23 -19.29 -37.37
N SER A 671 16.44 -19.13 -38.43
CA SER A 671 16.81 -19.54 -39.79
C SER A 671 17.97 -18.71 -40.34
N MET A 672 17.93 -17.39 -40.15
CA MET A 672 18.98 -16.46 -40.55
C MET A 672 20.32 -16.80 -39.87
N MET A 673 20.31 -16.96 -38.54
CA MET A 673 21.50 -17.35 -37.78
C MET A 673 22.00 -18.74 -38.17
N LYS A 674 21.10 -19.70 -38.45
CA LYS A 674 21.50 -21.02 -38.96
C LYS A 674 22.18 -20.92 -40.32
N SER A 675 21.70 -20.05 -41.21
CA SER A 675 22.33 -19.79 -42.51
C SER A 675 23.73 -19.23 -42.34
N TYR A 676 23.90 -18.22 -41.48
CA TYR A 676 25.21 -17.60 -41.22
C TYR A 676 26.21 -18.57 -40.58
N LEU A 677 25.76 -19.44 -39.67
CA LEU A 677 26.63 -20.43 -39.03
C LEU A 677 27.03 -21.58 -39.97
N ASN A 678 26.26 -21.82 -41.04
CA ASN A 678 26.55 -22.86 -42.02
C ASN A 678 27.36 -22.33 -43.23
N ASP A 679 27.49 -21.02 -43.37
CA ASP A 679 28.26 -20.39 -44.44
C ASP A 679 29.76 -20.40 -44.10
N LYS A 680 30.54 -21.14 -44.91
CA LYS A 680 31.99 -21.30 -44.74
C LYS A 680 32.79 -20.01 -44.96
N THR A 681 32.18 -18.98 -45.56
CA THR A 681 32.82 -17.69 -45.85
C THR A 681 32.47 -16.59 -44.84
N MET A 682 31.58 -16.91 -43.89
CA MET A 682 31.11 -16.01 -42.86
C MET A 682 32.13 -15.91 -41.72
N THR A 683 32.61 -14.70 -41.46
CA THR A 683 33.48 -14.39 -40.32
C THR A 683 32.69 -13.64 -39.25
N PRO A 684 33.16 -13.61 -37.98
CA PRO A 684 32.51 -12.82 -36.94
C PRO A 684 32.35 -11.33 -37.31
N ALA A 685 33.36 -10.73 -37.95
CA ALA A 685 33.29 -9.36 -38.46
C ALA A 685 32.22 -9.18 -39.56
N LYS A 686 32.18 -10.07 -40.56
CA LYS A 686 31.15 -10.03 -41.61
C LYS A 686 29.74 -10.21 -41.04
N LEU A 687 29.59 -11.08 -40.04
CA LEU A 687 28.34 -11.28 -39.34
C LEU A 687 27.90 -10.00 -38.62
N ALA A 688 28.82 -9.32 -37.93
CA ALA A 688 28.56 -8.05 -37.26
C ALA A 688 28.13 -6.95 -38.26
N GLU A 689 28.83 -6.83 -39.39
CA GLU A 689 28.49 -5.92 -40.49
C GLU A 689 27.10 -6.23 -41.07
N GLU A 690 26.80 -7.49 -41.40
CA GLU A 690 25.49 -7.86 -41.95
C GLU A 690 24.34 -7.56 -40.98
N LEU A 691 24.53 -7.84 -39.69
CA LEU A 691 23.52 -7.62 -38.65
C LEU A 691 23.27 -6.13 -38.36
N SER A 692 24.29 -5.29 -38.54
CA SER A 692 24.18 -3.83 -38.39
C SER A 692 23.58 -3.15 -39.63
N GLY A 693 23.57 -3.83 -40.79
CA GLY A 693 23.00 -3.36 -42.04
C GLY A 693 21.49 -3.56 -42.19
N ASP A 694 20.87 -2.84 -43.13
CA ASP A 694 19.42 -2.87 -43.37
C ASP A 694 18.91 -4.22 -43.92
N GLY A 695 19.80 -5.01 -44.52
CA GLY A 695 19.48 -6.33 -45.10
C GLY A 695 18.98 -7.33 -44.05
N ALA A 696 19.60 -7.38 -42.87
CA ALA A 696 19.20 -8.31 -41.81
C ALA A 696 17.85 -7.93 -41.18
N LEU A 697 17.55 -6.63 -41.07
CA LEU A 697 16.23 -6.14 -40.66
C LEU A 697 15.13 -6.48 -41.68
N ASN A 698 15.42 -6.38 -42.97
CA ASN A 698 14.47 -6.71 -44.04
C ASN A 698 14.14 -8.21 -44.12
N ARG A 699 15.01 -9.09 -43.61
CA ARG A 699 14.79 -10.55 -43.52
C ARG A 699 13.86 -10.95 -42.37
N LEU A 700 13.71 -10.10 -41.34
CA LEU A 700 12.81 -10.33 -40.20
C LEU A 700 11.38 -9.81 -40.45
N LYS A 701 10.73 -10.32 -41.50
CA LYS A 701 9.36 -9.93 -41.88
C LYS A 701 8.33 -10.22 -40.77
N SER A 702 8.48 -11.27 -39.97
CA SER A 702 7.66 -11.62 -38.81
C SER A 702 7.82 -10.67 -37.63
N VAL A 703 9.02 -10.13 -37.38
CA VAL A 703 9.22 -9.10 -36.35
C VAL A 703 8.51 -7.84 -36.79
N ARG A 704 8.70 -7.42 -38.04
CA ARG A 704 7.95 -6.30 -38.64
C ARG A 704 6.43 -6.54 -38.67
N ASN A 705 5.97 -7.77 -38.94
CA ASN A 705 4.56 -8.13 -38.95
C ASN A 705 3.97 -8.25 -37.55
N ASN A 706 4.72 -8.74 -36.56
CA ASN A 706 4.32 -8.75 -35.16
C ASN A 706 4.27 -7.32 -34.59
N MET A 707 5.22 -6.47 -34.96
CA MET A 707 5.20 -5.02 -34.70
C MET A 707 3.98 -4.36 -35.34
N LYS A 708 3.67 -4.66 -36.61
CA LYS A 708 2.47 -4.17 -37.30
C LYS A 708 1.17 -4.73 -36.72
N LYS A 709 1.14 -5.98 -36.28
CA LYS A 709 -0.04 -6.61 -35.65
C LYS A 709 -0.27 -6.05 -34.25
N PHE A 710 0.80 -5.75 -33.53
CA PHE A 710 0.78 -5.06 -32.25
C PHE A 710 0.34 -3.60 -32.41
N GLU A 711 0.89 -2.86 -33.37
CA GLU A 711 0.43 -1.49 -33.70
C GLU A 711 -1.02 -1.51 -34.18
N LYS A 712 -1.44 -2.50 -34.97
CA LYS A 712 -2.83 -2.67 -35.37
C LYS A 712 -3.72 -2.97 -34.17
N ASN A 713 -3.26 -3.73 -33.18
CA ASN A 713 -3.99 -3.97 -31.93
C ASN A 713 -4.01 -2.73 -31.03
N GLN A 714 -2.92 -1.97 -30.92
CA GLN A 714 -2.87 -0.68 -30.21
C GLN A 714 -3.77 0.35 -30.87
N LYS A 715 -3.67 0.53 -32.19
CA LYS A 715 -4.54 1.41 -32.96
C LYS A 715 -5.99 0.95 -32.92
N LYS A 716 -6.25 -0.37 -32.92
CA LYS A 716 -7.60 -0.90 -32.75
C LYS A 716 -8.12 -0.63 -31.33
N GLN A 717 -7.29 -0.74 -30.30
CA GLN A 717 -7.63 -0.38 -28.93
C GLN A 717 -7.81 1.13 -28.75
N GLU A 718 -6.98 1.98 -29.35
CA GLU A 718 -7.13 3.43 -29.38
C GLU A 718 -8.37 3.82 -30.17
N ALA A 719 -8.65 3.17 -31.30
CA ALA A 719 -9.85 3.37 -32.08
C ALA A 719 -11.10 2.84 -31.35
N GLU A 720 -11.01 1.74 -30.61
CA GLU A 720 -12.08 1.23 -29.74
C GLU A 720 -12.29 2.16 -28.54
N LYS A 721 -11.22 2.70 -27.93
CA LYS A 721 -11.27 3.71 -26.87
C LYS A 721 -11.87 5.02 -27.39
N GLN A 722 -11.43 5.50 -28.56
CA GLN A 722 -11.98 6.69 -29.22
C GLN A 722 -13.40 6.46 -29.69
N ALA A 723 -13.75 5.27 -30.19
CA ALA A 723 -15.11 4.93 -30.58
C ALA A 723 -16.03 4.78 -29.35
N ALA A 724 -15.52 4.27 -28.23
CA ALA A 724 -16.24 4.22 -26.96
C ALA A 724 -16.44 5.64 -26.40
N ALA A 725 -15.40 6.48 -26.40
CA ALA A 725 -15.48 7.88 -26.01
C ALA A 725 -16.43 8.68 -26.93
N LYS A 726 -16.38 8.43 -28.24
CA LYS A 726 -17.26 9.06 -29.24
C LYS A 726 -18.69 8.55 -29.12
N LYS A 727 -18.92 7.26 -28.89
CA LYS A 727 -20.27 6.72 -28.57
C LYS A 727 -20.80 7.30 -27.27
N ALA A 728 -19.97 7.49 -26.24
CA ALA A 728 -20.37 8.15 -25.00
C ALA A 728 -20.70 9.63 -25.24
N ALA A 729 -19.90 10.34 -26.04
CA ALA A 729 -20.15 11.72 -26.43
C ALA A 729 -21.41 11.88 -27.31
N ASP A 730 -21.62 10.98 -28.28
CA ASP A 730 -22.80 10.96 -29.15
C ASP A 730 -24.07 10.56 -28.37
N ALA A 731 -23.96 9.67 -27.39
CA ALA A 731 -25.04 9.34 -26.46
C ALA A 731 -25.39 10.54 -25.56
N LYS A 732 -24.39 11.27 -25.06
CA LYS A 732 -24.58 12.54 -24.33
C LYS A 732 -25.23 13.59 -25.22
N ALA A 733 -24.77 13.76 -26.47
CA ALA A 733 -25.34 14.71 -27.42
C ALA A 733 -26.78 14.37 -27.83
N LYS A 734 -27.11 13.08 -27.97
CA LYS A 734 -28.49 12.62 -28.21
C LYS A 734 -29.38 12.84 -26.98
N LYS A 735 -28.90 12.57 -25.76
CA LYS A 735 -29.65 12.89 -24.53
C LYS A 735 -29.91 14.39 -24.40
N ALA A 736 -28.90 15.23 -24.60
CA ALA A 736 -29.04 16.69 -24.58
C ALA A 736 -30.05 17.23 -25.62
N LYS A 737 -30.08 16.65 -26.84
CA LYS A 737 -31.09 16.98 -27.86
C LYS A 737 -32.50 16.50 -27.51
N THR A 738 -32.63 15.42 -26.74
CA THR A 738 -33.93 14.86 -26.33
C THR A 738 -34.50 15.66 -25.15
N GLU A 739 -33.63 16.11 -24.24
CA GLU A 739 -33.98 16.98 -23.12
C GLU A 739 -34.30 18.41 -23.57
N SER A 740 -33.58 18.98 -24.55
CA SER A 740 -33.91 20.30 -25.10
C SER A 740 -35.23 20.32 -25.89
N LYS A 741 -35.63 19.19 -26.49
CA LYS A 741 -36.95 19.01 -27.10
C LYS A 741 -38.07 18.87 -26.07
N LYS A 742 -37.82 18.25 -24.91
CA LYS A 742 -38.79 18.20 -23.80
C LYS A 742 -38.92 19.54 -23.06
N GLY A 743 -37.86 20.34 -23.00
CA GLY A 743 -37.88 21.70 -22.43
C GLY A 743 -38.56 22.76 -23.31
N LYS A 744 -38.70 22.52 -24.62
CA LYS A 744 -39.48 23.38 -25.55
C LYS A 744 -40.93 22.95 -25.73
N ALA A 745 -41.35 21.86 -25.09
CA ALA A 745 -42.71 21.33 -25.13
C ALA A 745 -43.44 21.50 -23.77
N LYS A 746 -42.94 22.40 -22.91
CA LYS A 746 -43.63 22.89 -21.71
C LYS A 746 -43.91 24.37 -21.86
#